data_AF-A0A495UPB9-F1
#
_entry.id   AF-A0A495UPB9-F1
#
_cell.length_a   1.000
_cell.length_b   1.000
_cell.length_c   1.000
_cell.angle_alpha   90.00
_cell.angle_beta   90.00
_cell.angle_gamma   90.00
#
_symmetry.space_group_name_H-M   'P 1'
#
loop_
_entity.id
_entity.type
_entity.pdbx_description
1 polymer ?
#
loop_
_entity_poly.entity_id
_entity_poly.type
_entity_poly.pdbx_seq_one_letter_code
_entity_poly.pdbx_strand_id
1 'polypeptide(L)'
;MESNVFGPAALLTLQEIAAWQVAYPPAKRGKIVAALPALQRGAVWNVKQIEDLWDSLLRRFPIGSFVITQPDNRLKQKDYKLPPGAEMAQDHTHLLLDGQQRATGIALGFFDIWQHPIAEAPSALWLDLAAPPENSDSAHVFRVVTRSHPWGYKRTNPSDTLAASQIRAALWAFQNVNDGMGSARPAEFTLTQTWPWDAEAPVPVALLIEAVVAFPGDLQGARTHAWTRVKRLPMLLGTIDDSSSEDAGKVENDARIGLKRQRAGVHEAFSRDDSQLSASLDNALTRLGGLIAPETNCLVPALPLTLAEVPEKPNPGEIGHGTLSPAGDTPARDPIELLFVRINSAGEPLGGEELTYSLLKAAWPDAAKFIDNLKHKPAQASRIATLCTRLILARQQIPTDGQKRPSMPSIPGINEFRRLVRDQNPAHPNFYSDLTKFIEQDADVLFTETWKFLTEREFALLPVLAVDLARKASDVYFLLLRWMDRLRDVGVTDKISETIHRRTLGFLTALAWFAPDRARSCSAIWAELQAETEPNRIINYFNKKRFSEACRLDNRLNMRMVPLPSVDDLKLACDRGVTGHKGCTKTISSSDSAIWTAWDWYEFTDFLVKDSEARNRWAKVLMPQEHAEDEEKPDLSALTLQAVRYFLDTLYDSRSVLLYAQRKWLRTWYPDFDPSQPDFMEDKDRPWDYDHILPQSFLRGSNGGVLHNLPSVIRDWVLSIGNLRAWPLEANRSDSDTSPSQKLSEVSQEEDRYGMRVASEIRSASFVEETKQWSKWEKSVPIGNDNRVEQRRYLVMGEYRDYHKAVVMAIVMRFVALYGEWYQELEIDKLQ
;
A
#
# COMPACT_ATOMS: atom_id res chain seq x y z
N MET A 1 -14.83 10.41 52.71
CA MET A 1 -13.48 9.85 52.46
C MET A 1 -13.37 9.76 50.96
N GLU A 2 -12.49 10.58 50.39
CA GLU A 2 -12.33 10.77 48.94
C GLU A 2 -11.92 9.45 48.29
N SER A 3 -12.79 8.89 47.44
CA SER A 3 -12.42 7.84 46.49
C SER A 3 -11.53 8.50 45.44
N ASN A 4 -10.22 8.32 45.59
CA ASN A 4 -9.26 8.89 44.65
C ASN A 4 -9.33 8.09 43.34
N VAL A 5 -10.08 8.63 42.36
CA VAL A 5 -10.32 8.05 41.03
C VAL A 5 -9.01 7.67 40.32
N PHE A 6 -7.93 8.42 40.64
CA PHE A 6 -6.58 8.22 40.14
C PHE A 6 -5.70 7.71 41.28
N GLY A 7 -5.19 6.48 41.14
CA GLY A 7 -4.10 6.00 42.00
C GLY A 7 -2.83 6.85 41.81
N PRO A 8 -1.81 6.72 42.68
CA PRO A 8 -0.53 7.39 42.47
C PRO A 8 0.07 6.94 41.14
N ALA A 9 0.62 7.88 40.36
CA ALA A 9 1.31 7.57 39.11
C ALA A 9 2.43 6.56 39.36
N ALA A 10 2.48 5.50 38.56
CA ALA A 10 3.61 4.60 38.55
C ALA A 10 4.73 5.20 37.70
N LEU A 11 5.98 4.97 38.10
CA LEU A 11 7.15 5.35 37.31
C LEU A 11 7.74 4.07 36.74
N LEU A 12 7.73 3.94 35.42
CA LEU A 12 8.20 2.75 34.72
C LEU A 12 9.57 3.00 34.12
N THR A 13 10.45 2.02 34.23
CA THR A 13 11.72 2.03 33.49
C THR A 13 11.51 1.60 32.04
N LEU A 14 12.44 1.96 31.16
CA LEU A 14 12.41 1.49 29.76
C LEU A 14 12.46 -0.04 29.65
N GLN A 15 13.19 -0.71 30.56
CA GLN A 15 13.25 -2.18 30.61
C GLN A 15 11.90 -2.81 30.94
N GLU A 16 11.11 -2.18 31.83
CA GLU A 16 9.76 -2.65 32.20
C GLU A 16 8.76 -2.43 31.07
N ILE A 17 8.86 -1.31 30.35
CA ILE A 17 8.00 -1.03 29.19
C ILE A 17 8.32 -1.98 28.04
N ALA A 18 9.61 -2.22 27.76
CA ALA A 18 10.04 -3.15 26.72
C ALA A 18 9.57 -4.58 27.01
N ALA A 19 9.52 -4.99 28.28
CA ALA A 19 9.08 -6.32 28.71
C ALA A 19 7.60 -6.63 28.40
N TRP A 20 6.81 -5.63 28.01
CA TRP A 20 5.43 -5.84 27.52
C TRP A 20 5.40 -6.55 26.16
N GLN A 21 6.50 -6.52 25.40
CA GLN A 21 6.60 -7.08 24.04
C GLN A 21 7.81 -7.99 23.85
N VAL A 22 8.88 -7.77 24.62
CA VAL A 22 10.14 -8.51 24.53
C VAL A 22 10.29 -9.41 25.76
N ALA A 23 10.34 -10.72 25.54
CA ALA A 23 10.31 -11.73 26.61
C ALA A 23 11.68 -12.04 27.24
N TYR A 24 12.76 -11.55 26.65
CA TYR A 24 14.13 -11.90 27.02
C TYR A 24 14.90 -10.67 27.55
N PRO A 25 15.92 -10.88 28.42
CA PRO A 25 16.82 -9.81 28.85
C PRO A 25 17.48 -9.12 27.63
N PRO A 26 17.76 -7.81 27.67
CA PRO A 26 17.76 -6.92 28.84
C PRO A 26 16.39 -6.34 29.23
N ALA A 27 15.31 -6.69 28.53
CA ALA A 27 13.97 -6.36 29.00
C ALA A 27 13.71 -7.06 30.35
N LYS A 28 13.06 -6.35 31.27
CA LYS A 28 12.87 -6.84 32.65
C LYS A 28 11.43 -6.68 33.06
N ARG A 29 10.77 -7.80 33.37
CA ARG A 29 9.39 -7.77 33.87
C ARG A 29 9.30 -6.96 35.17
N GLY A 30 8.49 -5.90 35.13
CA GLY A 30 8.15 -5.06 36.28
C GLY A 30 6.88 -5.52 36.99
N LYS A 31 6.42 -4.70 37.94
CA LYS A 31 5.10 -4.90 38.59
C LYS A 31 3.94 -4.67 37.61
N ILE A 32 4.15 -3.80 36.63
CA ILE A 32 3.17 -3.45 35.60
C ILE A 32 3.59 -4.12 34.29
N VAL A 33 2.75 -5.02 33.80
CA VAL A 33 2.85 -5.64 32.47
C VAL A 33 1.56 -5.29 31.73
N ALA A 34 1.65 -4.39 30.76
CA ALA A 34 0.47 -3.83 30.10
C ALA A 34 0.18 -4.51 28.76
N ALA A 35 -1.03 -5.04 28.60
CA ALA A 35 -1.55 -5.54 27.32
C ALA A 35 -2.18 -4.41 26.51
N LEU A 36 -2.34 -4.58 25.20
CA LEU A 36 -3.21 -3.70 24.43
C LEU A 36 -4.67 -4.12 24.58
N PRO A 37 -5.61 -3.21 24.88
CA PRO A 37 -7.02 -3.52 24.83
C PRO A 37 -7.43 -3.76 23.36
N ALA A 38 -8.42 -4.62 23.13
CA ALA A 38 -8.88 -4.94 21.77
C ALA A 38 -9.29 -3.68 20.99
N LEU A 39 -9.85 -2.69 21.71
CA LEU A 39 -10.30 -1.40 21.17
C LEU A 39 -9.19 -0.57 20.50
N GLN A 40 -7.92 -0.73 20.88
CA GLN A 40 -6.82 0.01 20.27
C GLN A 40 -6.62 -0.33 18.78
N ARG A 41 -6.10 0.62 17.99
CA ARG A 41 -5.84 0.39 16.55
C ARG A 41 -4.48 -0.26 16.28
N GLY A 42 -4.19 -0.61 15.03
CA GLY A 42 -2.86 -1.12 14.64
C GLY A 42 -1.73 -0.13 14.93
N ALA A 43 -0.48 -0.61 14.92
CA ALA A 43 0.68 0.28 14.99
C ALA A 43 0.85 1.02 13.65
N VAL A 44 0.90 2.35 13.68
CA VAL A 44 0.85 3.23 12.48
C VAL A 44 2.02 4.21 12.39
N TRP A 45 2.97 4.15 13.33
CA TRP A 45 4.13 5.03 13.27
C TRP A 45 5.03 4.70 12.08
N ASN A 46 5.47 5.77 11.40
CA ASN A 46 6.51 5.68 10.38
C ASN A 46 7.91 5.58 11.01
N VAL A 47 8.90 5.30 10.18
CA VAL A 47 10.30 5.12 10.61
C VAL A 47 10.87 6.37 11.27
N LYS A 48 10.60 7.56 10.73
CA LYS A 48 11.08 8.82 11.30
C LYS A 48 10.60 9.02 12.74
N GLN A 49 9.34 8.71 13.04
CA GLN A 49 8.80 8.85 14.40
C GLN A 49 9.52 7.95 15.42
N ILE A 50 9.96 6.75 15.01
CA ILE A 50 10.73 5.83 15.86
C ILE A 50 12.14 6.38 16.10
N GLU A 51 12.80 6.90 15.06
CA GLU A 51 14.14 7.49 15.18
C GLU A 51 14.14 8.74 16.06
N ASP A 52 13.15 9.62 15.90
CA ASP A 52 12.99 10.84 16.72
C ASP A 52 12.70 10.52 18.20
N LEU A 53 11.95 9.43 18.47
CA LEU A 53 11.70 8.96 19.84
C LEU A 53 13.02 8.58 20.53
N TRP A 54 13.89 7.84 19.84
CA TRP A 54 15.16 7.40 20.43
C TRP A 54 16.19 8.53 20.57
N ASP A 55 16.24 9.48 19.63
CA ASP A 55 17.03 10.71 19.80
C ASP A 55 16.56 11.49 21.04
N SER A 56 15.24 11.62 21.22
CA SER A 56 14.64 12.25 22.40
C SER A 56 15.01 11.53 23.70
N LEU A 57 14.96 10.19 23.72
CA LEU A 57 15.34 9.38 24.88
C LEU A 57 16.81 9.59 25.26
N LEU A 58 17.76 9.51 24.31
CA LEU A 58 19.19 9.71 24.59
C LEU A 58 19.50 11.14 25.06
N ARG A 59 18.72 12.13 24.60
CA ARG A 59 18.78 13.53 25.05
C ARG A 59 18.10 13.77 26.40
N ARG A 60 17.39 12.78 26.95
CA ARG A 60 16.54 12.87 28.15
C ARG A 60 15.39 13.87 28.02
N PHE A 61 14.87 14.04 26.80
CA PHE A 61 13.66 14.82 26.58
C PHE A 61 12.43 14.04 27.08
N PRO A 62 11.41 14.74 27.60
CA PRO A 62 10.19 14.08 28.03
C PRO A 62 9.46 13.48 26.84
N ILE A 63 9.15 12.18 26.91
CA ILE A 63 8.42 11.44 25.86
C ILE A 63 6.92 11.32 26.16
N GLY A 64 6.41 12.15 27.08
CA GLY A 64 5.04 12.11 27.55
C GLY A 64 4.81 11.08 28.67
N SER A 65 3.62 10.50 28.69
CA SER A 65 3.21 9.51 29.70
C SER A 65 2.44 8.35 29.04
N PHE A 66 2.22 7.29 29.80
CA PHE A 66 1.27 6.23 29.47
C PHE A 66 0.01 6.40 30.31
N VAL A 67 -1.14 6.01 29.75
CA VAL A 67 -2.38 5.86 30.51
C VAL A 67 -2.67 4.38 30.61
N ILE A 68 -2.80 3.85 31.83
CA ILE A 68 -3.02 2.43 32.09
C ILE A 68 -4.26 2.21 32.95
N THR A 69 -4.86 1.04 32.86
CA THR A 69 -5.96 0.61 33.75
C THR A 69 -5.67 -0.80 34.26
N GLN A 70 -6.26 -1.15 35.40
CA GLN A 70 -6.37 -2.54 35.83
C GLN A 70 -7.07 -3.39 34.76
N PRO A 71 -6.84 -4.72 34.71
CA PRO A 71 -7.47 -5.58 33.72
C PRO A 71 -8.98 -5.49 33.84
N ASP A 72 -9.63 -5.21 32.70
CA ASP A 72 -11.08 -5.14 32.60
C ASP A 72 -11.53 -6.12 31.52
N ASN A 73 -12.26 -7.15 31.92
CA ASN A 73 -12.76 -8.18 31.02
C ASN A 73 -13.64 -7.60 29.90
N ARG A 74 -14.21 -6.40 30.09
CA ARG A 74 -15.00 -5.67 29.08
C ARG A 74 -14.15 -5.15 27.93
N LEU A 75 -12.84 -4.95 28.10
CA LEU A 75 -11.98 -4.38 27.05
C LEU A 75 -11.29 -5.43 26.17
N LYS A 76 -11.23 -6.70 26.64
CA LYS A 76 -10.42 -7.80 26.07
C LYS A 76 -8.98 -7.37 25.78
N GLN A 77 -8.20 -8.26 25.17
CA GLN A 77 -6.80 -8.03 24.86
C GLN A 77 -6.51 -8.35 23.40
N LYS A 78 -5.46 -7.71 22.87
CA LYS A 78 -4.87 -8.04 21.57
C LYS A 78 -3.36 -7.97 21.65
N ASP A 79 -2.70 -8.56 20.66
CA ASP A 79 -1.24 -8.60 20.58
C ASP A 79 -0.63 -7.25 20.14
N TYR A 80 0.61 -7.03 20.55
CA TYR A 80 1.45 -5.94 20.06
C TYR A 80 2.03 -6.24 18.66
N LYS A 81 2.67 -5.24 18.04
CA LYS A 81 3.29 -5.39 16.71
C LYS A 81 4.48 -6.34 16.72
N LEU A 82 5.33 -6.28 17.75
CA LEU A 82 6.47 -7.18 17.85
C LEU A 82 5.97 -8.57 18.25
N PRO A 83 6.37 -9.63 17.53
CA PRO A 83 5.91 -10.97 17.84
C PRO A 83 6.41 -11.37 19.23
N PRO A 84 5.52 -11.87 20.11
CA PRO A 84 5.99 -12.53 21.32
C PRO A 84 6.89 -13.69 20.90
N GLY A 85 8.12 -13.75 21.41
CA GLY A 85 8.93 -14.97 21.27
C GLY A 85 8.10 -16.18 21.73
N ALA A 86 8.38 -17.37 21.17
CA ALA A 86 7.57 -18.59 21.23
C ALA A 86 7.15 -19.11 22.63
N GLU A 87 7.46 -18.39 23.71
CA GLU A 87 7.20 -18.72 25.11
C GLU A 87 6.44 -17.62 25.91
N MET A 88 5.76 -16.66 25.27
CA MET A 88 4.90 -15.72 26.03
C MET A 88 3.49 -16.25 26.26
N ALA A 89 3.29 -16.87 27.42
CA ALA A 89 2.05 -16.73 28.18
C ALA A 89 2.32 -15.75 29.32
N GLN A 90 2.47 -14.45 29.02
CA GLN A 90 2.63 -13.47 30.10
C GLN A 90 1.27 -13.25 30.79
N ASP A 91 1.19 -13.43 32.10
CA ASP A 91 0.06 -12.91 32.88
C ASP A 91 0.16 -11.37 32.92
N HIS A 92 -0.72 -10.69 32.19
CA HIS A 92 -0.74 -9.24 32.10
C HIS A 92 -1.40 -8.66 33.36
N THR A 93 -0.83 -7.60 33.91
CA THR A 93 -1.37 -6.97 35.13
C THR A 93 -2.18 -5.71 34.84
N HIS A 94 -2.07 -5.12 33.65
CA HIS A 94 -2.75 -3.87 33.26
C HIS A 94 -3.10 -3.86 31.76
N LEU A 95 -3.91 -2.89 31.33
CA LEU A 95 -4.16 -2.56 29.92
C LEU A 95 -3.64 -1.15 29.59
N LEU A 96 -3.05 -0.99 28.41
CA LEU A 96 -2.51 0.28 27.91
C LEU A 96 -3.57 1.06 27.12
N LEU A 97 -4.07 2.15 27.70
CA LEU A 97 -5.09 3.01 27.09
C LEU A 97 -4.50 4.10 26.19
N ASP A 98 -3.30 4.61 26.49
CA ASP A 98 -2.56 5.56 25.66
C ASP A 98 -1.09 5.19 25.53
N GLY A 99 -0.48 5.54 24.40
CA GLY A 99 0.97 5.43 24.18
C GLY A 99 1.43 4.12 23.54
N GLN A 100 0.52 3.35 22.93
CA GLN A 100 0.85 2.11 22.19
C GLN A 100 2.05 2.29 21.26
N GLN A 101 2.06 3.34 20.43
CA GLN A 101 3.11 3.54 19.44
C GLN A 101 4.48 3.79 20.11
N ARG A 102 4.51 4.60 21.18
CA ARG A 102 5.71 4.85 21.99
C ARG A 102 6.21 3.58 22.66
N ALA A 103 5.31 2.76 23.19
CA ALA A 103 5.67 1.48 23.82
C ALA A 103 6.35 0.53 22.82
N THR A 104 5.82 0.41 21.59
CA THR A 104 6.43 -0.38 20.52
C THR A 104 7.77 0.20 20.07
N GLY A 105 7.89 1.52 19.94
CA GLY A 105 9.15 2.18 19.62
C GLY A 105 10.24 1.93 20.68
N ILE A 106 9.89 1.96 21.96
CA ILE A 106 10.80 1.60 23.07
C ILE A 106 11.16 0.12 22.98
N ALA A 107 10.19 -0.78 22.82
CA ALA A 107 10.44 -2.21 22.75
C ALA A 107 11.42 -2.59 21.62
N LEU A 108 11.36 -1.89 20.49
CA LEU A 108 12.25 -2.13 19.35
C LEU A 108 13.75 -1.98 19.70
N GLY A 109 14.11 -1.09 20.64
CA GLY A 109 15.50 -0.95 21.07
C GLY A 109 16.01 -2.12 21.91
N PHE A 110 15.12 -2.92 22.50
CA PHE A 110 15.46 -4.11 23.28
C PHE A 110 15.31 -5.42 22.48
N PHE A 111 14.84 -5.31 21.23
CA PHE A 111 14.52 -6.45 20.37
C PHE A 111 15.77 -6.98 19.65
N ASP A 112 16.51 -7.86 20.34
CA ASP A 112 17.70 -8.53 19.83
C ASP A 112 17.37 -9.73 18.93
N ILE A 113 17.23 -9.44 17.64
CA ILE A 113 16.99 -10.45 16.61
C ILE A 113 18.22 -11.31 16.29
N TRP A 114 19.42 -10.96 16.77
CA TRP A 114 20.64 -11.72 16.48
C TRP A 114 20.86 -12.87 17.46
N GLN A 115 20.45 -12.69 18.72
CA GLN A 115 20.43 -13.79 19.70
C GLN A 115 19.13 -14.60 19.65
N HIS A 116 18.02 -13.93 19.37
CA HIS A 116 16.69 -14.53 19.30
C HIS A 116 16.12 -14.34 17.89
N PRO A 117 16.64 -15.09 16.89
CA PRO A 117 16.24 -14.91 15.50
C PRO A 117 14.76 -15.24 15.31
N ILE A 118 14.05 -14.27 14.75
CA ILE A 118 12.66 -14.40 14.32
C ILE A 118 12.67 -14.24 12.81
N ALA A 119 12.30 -15.31 12.09
CA ALA A 119 12.32 -15.33 10.63
C ALA A 119 11.57 -14.13 10.03
N GLU A 120 10.51 -13.70 10.70
CA GLU A 120 9.63 -12.60 10.28
C GLU A 120 9.74 -11.35 11.15
N ALA A 121 10.94 -11.04 11.64
CA ALA A 121 11.17 -9.79 12.37
C ALA A 121 10.70 -8.57 11.51
N PRO A 122 9.79 -7.72 12.03
CA PRO A 122 9.20 -6.64 11.23
C PRO A 122 10.17 -5.47 10.99
N SER A 123 11.03 -5.20 11.98
CA SER A 123 12.01 -4.10 11.94
C SER A 123 13.17 -4.34 12.90
N ALA A 124 14.28 -3.63 12.70
CA ALA A 124 15.41 -3.56 13.63
C ALA A 124 15.93 -2.12 13.77
N LEU A 125 16.37 -1.75 14.98
CA LEU A 125 16.87 -0.41 15.30
C LEU A 125 18.40 -0.39 15.44
N TRP A 126 19.02 0.56 14.74
CA TRP A 126 20.45 0.81 14.71
C TRP A 126 20.76 2.23 15.15
N LEU A 127 21.99 2.46 15.59
CA LEU A 127 22.57 3.77 15.86
C LEU A 127 23.78 3.95 14.93
N ASP A 128 23.78 5.03 14.15
CA ASP A 128 24.95 5.47 13.40
C ASP A 128 25.79 6.39 14.30
N LEU A 129 27.02 5.96 14.63
CA LEU A 129 27.90 6.66 15.56
C LEU A 129 28.54 7.92 14.97
N ALA A 130 28.42 8.12 13.65
CA ALA A 130 28.91 9.31 12.98
C ALA A 130 28.06 10.56 13.29
N ALA A 131 28.66 11.73 13.10
CA ALA A 131 28.01 13.01 13.40
C ALA A 131 26.73 13.21 12.57
N PRO A 132 25.67 13.81 13.14
CA PRO A 132 24.41 14.04 12.42
C PRO A 132 24.61 14.88 11.15
N PRO A 133 23.73 14.73 10.14
CA PRO A 133 23.81 15.53 8.91
C PRO A 133 23.80 17.04 9.21
N GLU A 134 24.49 17.82 8.38
CA GLU A 134 24.46 19.28 8.47
C GLU A 134 23.00 19.78 8.36
N ASN A 135 22.60 20.69 9.26
CA ASN A 135 21.24 21.23 9.40
C ASN A 135 20.18 20.23 9.91
N SER A 136 20.58 19.09 10.48
CA SER A 136 19.66 18.22 11.21
C SER A 136 19.43 18.74 12.64
N ASP A 137 18.19 18.65 13.12
CA ASP A 137 17.85 18.93 14.53
C ASP A 137 18.22 17.77 15.48
N SER A 138 18.64 16.60 14.94
CA SER A 138 18.99 15.38 15.67
C SER A 138 20.42 15.41 16.22
N ALA A 139 20.67 14.78 17.38
CA ALA A 139 22.01 14.73 18.01
C ALA A 139 22.59 13.34 17.84
N HIS A 140 21.71 12.35 17.82
CA HIS A 140 22.03 10.95 17.62
C HIS A 140 21.28 10.48 16.37
N VAL A 141 21.97 9.78 15.48
CA VAL A 141 21.40 9.31 14.22
C VAL A 141 20.93 7.88 14.38
N PHE A 142 19.68 7.71 14.81
CA PHE A 142 19.03 6.40 14.82
C PHE A 142 18.63 5.98 13.41
N ARG A 143 18.60 4.68 13.13
CA ARG A 143 18.29 4.12 11.81
C ARG A 143 17.44 2.87 11.93
N VAL A 144 16.24 2.90 11.36
CA VAL A 144 15.37 1.71 11.29
C VAL A 144 15.52 1.04 9.93
N VAL A 145 15.62 -0.29 9.95
CA VAL A 145 15.46 -1.15 8.77
C VAL A 145 14.16 -1.96 8.91
N THR A 146 13.49 -2.22 7.79
CA THR A 146 12.22 -2.97 7.72
C THR A 146 12.33 -4.07 6.67
N ARG A 147 11.43 -5.07 6.65
CA ARG A 147 11.47 -6.13 5.61
C ARG A 147 11.33 -5.59 4.19
N SER A 148 10.55 -4.54 4.00
CA SER A 148 10.37 -3.86 2.70
C SER A 148 11.59 -3.02 2.29
N HIS A 149 12.33 -2.50 3.28
CA HIS A 149 13.55 -1.71 3.08
C HIS A 149 14.69 -2.23 3.98
N PRO A 150 15.26 -3.41 3.66
CA PRO A 150 16.26 -4.07 4.50
C PRO A 150 17.60 -3.33 4.54
N TRP A 151 17.83 -2.41 3.60
CA TRP A 151 18.95 -1.45 3.55
C TRP A 151 18.66 -0.11 4.26
N GLY A 152 17.45 0.09 4.79
CA GLY A 152 17.02 1.31 5.48
C GLY A 152 16.62 2.48 4.56
N TYR A 153 16.52 3.66 5.16
CA TYR A 153 16.06 4.91 4.54
C TYR A 153 17.19 5.94 4.47
N LYS A 154 16.96 7.08 3.81
CA LYS A 154 17.98 8.14 3.70
C LYS A 154 18.35 8.69 5.06
N ARG A 155 19.66 8.88 5.28
CA ARG A 155 20.22 9.44 6.53
C ARG A 155 19.75 10.86 6.81
N THR A 156 19.53 11.65 5.77
CA THR A 156 19.12 13.05 5.86
C THR A 156 17.61 13.23 6.06
N ASN A 157 16.82 12.29 5.56
CA ASN A 157 15.35 12.29 5.69
C ASN A 157 14.83 10.84 5.75
N PRO A 158 14.56 10.32 6.95
CA PRO A 158 14.12 8.92 7.13
C PRO A 158 12.75 8.60 6.52
N SER A 159 12.01 9.61 6.05
CA SER A 159 10.75 9.41 5.29
C SER A 159 10.97 9.00 3.83
N ASP A 160 12.20 9.14 3.32
CA ASP A 160 12.56 8.90 1.92
C ASP A 160 13.36 7.60 1.74
N THR A 161 13.05 6.87 0.68
CA THR A 161 13.80 5.66 0.29
C THR A 161 15.19 6.02 -0.27
N LEU A 162 16.14 5.10 -0.16
CA LEU A 162 17.48 5.26 -0.75
C LEU A 162 17.44 5.40 -2.28
N ALA A 163 18.51 6.00 -2.83
CA ALA A 163 18.70 6.04 -4.26
C ALA A 163 18.99 4.64 -4.83
N ALA A 164 18.60 4.42 -6.08
CA ALA A 164 18.81 3.20 -6.84
C ALA A 164 20.23 2.61 -6.75
N SER A 165 21.25 3.45 -6.93
CA SER A 165 22.65 3.04 -6.87
C SER A 165 23.05 2.56 -5.47
N GLN A 166 22.55 3.23 -4.43
CA GLN A 166 22.79 2.85 -3.04
C GLN A 166 22.15 1.50 -2.70
N ILE A 167 20.92 1.25 -3.17
CA ILE A 167 20.23 -0.03 -2.97
C ILE A 167 21.00 -1.18 -3.63
N ARG A 168 21.50 -1.00 -4.87
CA ARG A 168 22.32 -2.02 -5.54
C ARG A 168 23.63 -2.30 -4.82
N ALA A 169 24.31 -1.25 -4.38
CA ALA A 169 25.56 -1.41 -3.64
C ALA A 169 25.32 -2.15 -2.30
N ALA A 170 24.22 -1.82 -1.60
CA ALA A 170 23.80 -2.52 -0.40
C ALA A 170 23.53 -4.01 -0.66
N LEU A 171 22.70 -4.31 -1.66
CA LEU A 171 22.35 -5.68 -2.02
C LEU A 171 23.59 -6.48 -2.42
N TRP A 172 24.45 -5.94 -3.27
CA TRP A 172 25.70 -6.60 -3.66
C TRP A 172 26.54 -6.93 -2.42
N ALA A 173 26.66 -5.99 -1.49
CA ALA A 173 27.37 -6.23 -0.24
C ALA A 173 26.69 -7.35 0.57
N PHE A 174 25.36 -7.33 0.72
CA PHE A 174 24.63 -8.37 1.46
C PHE A 174 24.81 -9.75 0.81
N GLN A 175 24.74 -9.86 -0.51
CA GLN A 175 24.90 -11.11 -1.27
C GLN A 175 26.29 -11.73 -1.11
N ASN A 176 27.34 -10.89 -1.04
CA ASN A 176 28.72 -11.35 -0.99
C ASN A 176 29.24 -11.51 0.45
N VAL A 177 28.60 -10.85 1.43
CA VAL A 177 28.92 -11.00 2.85
C VAL A 177 28.23 -12.22 3.46
N ASN A 178 27.02 -12.56 2.98
CA ASN A 178 26.25 -13.69 3.50
C ASN A 178 26.46 -14.94 2.63
N ASP A 179 26.98 -16.02 3.22
CA ASP A 179 27.25 -17.27 2.52
C ASP A 179 25.98 -17.85 1.86
N GLY A 180 26.12 -18.32 0.61
CA GLY A 180 25.03 -18.92 -0.16
C GLY A 180 24.00 -17.95 -0.73
N MET A 181 24.17 -16.62 -0.54
CA MET A 181 23.22 -15.59 -0.96
C MET A 181 23.64 -14.83 -2.23
N GLY A 182 24.62 -15.32 -3.00
CA GLY A 182 25.19 -14.62 -4.16
C GLY A 182 24.21 -14.21 -5.26
N SER A 183 23.04 -14.86 -5.33
CA SER A 183 21.96 -14.54 -6.28
C SER A 183 20.63 -14.20 -5.60
N ALA A 184 20.62 -14.00 -4.28
CA ALA A 184 19.42 -13.77 -3.50
C ALA A 184 18.79 -12.41 -3.82
N ARG A 185 17.45 -12.39 -3.90
CA ARG A 185 16.60 -11.21 -4.06
C ARG A 185 16.41 -10.52 -2.70
N PRO A 186 15.96 -9.25 -2.65
CA PRO A 186 15.80 -8.49 -1.41
C PRO A 186 14.89 -9.16 -0.41
N ALA A 187 13.79 -9.73 -0.90
CA ALA A 187 12.78 -10.41 -0.09
C ALA A 187 13.29 -11.72 0.54
N GLU A 188 14.39 -12.27 0.04
CA GLU A 188 15.00 -13.50 0.57
C GLU A 188 15.95 -13.22 1.75
N PHE A 189 16.32 -11.95 1.99
CA PHE A 189 17.13 -11.57 3.13
C PHE A 189 16.29 -11.42 4.40
N THR A 190 16.79 -11.99 5.49
CA THR A 190 16.31 -11.68 6.85
C THR A 190 16.97 -10.42 7.38
N LEU A 191 16.33 -9.72 8.33
CA LEU A 191 16.92 -8.51 8.94
C LEU A 191 18.19 -8.78 9.75
N THR A 192 18.48 -10.04 10.10
CA THR A 192 19.77 -10.43 10.70
C THR A 192 20.93 -10.38 9.71
N GLN A 193 20.65 -10.41 8.41
CA GLN A 193 21.63 -10.46 7.31
C GLN A 193 21.87 -9.09 6.66
N THR A 194 21.12 -8.06 7.05
CA THR A 194 21.15 -6.73 6.44
C THR A 194 21.38 -5.63 7.48
N TRP A 195 21.70 -4.43 7.01
CA TRP A 195 22.02 -3.28 7.88
C TRP A 195 21.73 -1.96 7.13
N PRO A 196 21.59 -0.81 7.83
CA PRO A 196 21.33 0.47 7.18
C PRO A 196 22.52 0.88 6.29
N TRP A 197 22.30 0.95 4.99
CA TRP A 197 23.38 1.16 4.02
C TRP A 197 23.89 2.59 3.99
N ASP A 198 22.99 3.57 4.09
CA ASP A 198 23.35 4.99 4.10
C ASP A 198 23.80 5.44 5.51
N ALA A 199 24.55 4.61 6.23
CA ALA A 199 25.14 4.89 7.55
C ALA A 199 26.68 4.81 7.46
N GLU A 200 27.39 5.48 8.36
CA GLU A 200 28.86 5.49 8.37
C GLU A 200 29.45 4.54 9.40
N ALA A 201 28.90 4.48 10.61
CA ALA A 201 29.33 3.55 11.66
C ALA A 201 28.10 2.94 12.37
N PRO A 202 27.34 2.08 11.68
CA PRO A 202 26.10 1.52 12.21
C PRO A 202 26.35 0.42 13.25
N VAL A 203 25.70 0.53 14.41
CA VAL A 203 25.74 -0.47 15.48
C VAL A 203 24.32 -0.76 15.97
N PRO A 204 23.91 -2.03 16.17
CA PRO A 204 22.59 -2.34 16.70
C PRO A 204 22.36 -1.78 18.11
N VAL A 205 21.21 -1.13 18.32
CA VAL A 205 20.87 -0.55 19.63
C VAL A 205 20.69 -1.63 20.69
N ALA A 206 20.05 -2.75 20.34
CA ALA A 206 19.82 -3.86 21.26
C ALA A 206 21.11 -4.42 21.86
N LEU A 207 22.19 -4.52 21.05
CA LEU A 207 23.49 -5.01 21.51
C LEU A 207 24.20 -4.01 22.43
N LEU A 208 24.02 -2.70 22.20
CA LEU A 208 24.54 -1.66 23.09
C LEU A 208 23.82 -1.66 24.44
N ILE A 209 22.48 -1.81 24.42
CA ILE A 209 21.66 -1.91 25.63
C ILE A 209 22.01 -3.16 26.43
N GLU A 210 22.16 -4.32 25.78
CA GLU A 210 22.63 -5.56 26.42
C GLU A 210 23.96 -5.33 27.15
N ALA A 211 24.91 -4.67 26.49
CA ALA A 211 26.24 -4.44 27.04
C ALA A 211 26.24 -3.54 28.28
N VAL A 212 25.52 -2.42 28.26
CA VAL A 212 25.46 -1.51 29.43
C VAL A 212 24.70 -2.12 30.60
N VAL A 213 23.79 -3.06 30.33
CA VAL A 213 23.08 -3.82 31.37
C VAL A 213 23.97 -4.90 31.98
N ALA A 214 24.78 -5.57 31.16
CA ALA A 214 25.74 -6.57 31.63
C ALA A 214 26.90 -5.96 32.43
N PHE A 215 27.30 -4.73 32.11
CA PHE A 215 28.43 -4.02 32.73
C PHE A 215 28.01 -2.64 33.28
N PRO A 216 27.15 -2.59 34.32
CA PRO A 216 26.61 -1.34 34.82
C PRO A 216 27.71 -0.46 35.44
N GLY A 217 27.87 0.76 34.92
CA GLY A 217 28.89 1.71 35.37
C GLY A 217 30.32 1.39 34.93
N ASP A 218 30.55 0.26 34.25
CA ASP A 218 31.83 -0.11 33.65
C ASP A 218 31.78 0.12 32.14
N LEU A 219 32.18 1.32 31.72
CA LEU A 219 32.17 1.72 30.32
C LEU A 219 33.08 0.83 29.46
N GLN A 220 34.26 0.46 29.97
CA GLN A 220 35.23 -0.34 29.22
C GLN A 220 34.76 -1.80 29.09
N GLY A 221 34.17 -2.35 30.14
CA GLY A 221 33.53 -3.66 30.12
C GLY A 221 32.36 -3.70 29.13
N ALA A 222 31.47 -2.70 29.18
CA ALA A 222 30.37 -2.56 28.24
C ALA A 222 30.86 -2.47 26.79
N ARG A 223 31.87 -1.62 26.52
CA ARG A 223 32.48 -1.49 25.19
C ARG A 223 33.06 -2.82 24.69
N THR A 224 33.80 -3.53 25.54
CA THR A 224 34.40 -4.84 25.21
C THR A 224 33.33 -5.90 24.94
N HIS A 225 32.25 -5.88 25.71
CA HIS A 225 31.13 -6.81 25.54
C HIS A 225 30.36 -6.54 24.25
N ALA A 226 29.97 -5.28 24.01
CA ALA A 226 29.33 -4.85 22.77
C ALA A 226 30.19 -5.24 21.56
N TRP A 227 31.51 -5.01 21.61
CA TRP A 227 32.40 -5.40 20.51
C TRP A 227 32.38 -6.90 20.23
N THR A 228 32.32 -7.73 21.27
CA THR A 228 32.28 -9.19 21.13
C THR A 228 31.05 -9.67 20.38
N ARG A 229 29.93 -8.97 20.53
CA ARG A 229 28.67 -9.21 19.80
C ARG A 229 28.72 -8.62 18.40
N VAL A 230 29.08 -7.34 18.27
CA VAL A 230 29.08 -6.58 17.02
C VAL A 230 30.01 -7.21 15.98
N LYS A 231 31.20 -7.67 16.36
CA LYS A 231 32.14 -8.35 15.44
C LYS A 231 31.62 -9.65 14.81
N ARG A 232 30.50 -10.20 15.32
CA ARG A 232 29.84 -11.38 14.77
C ARG A 232 28.72 -11.05 13.77
N LEU A 233 28.41 -9.76 13.57
CA LEU A 233 27.45 -9.36 12.56
C LEU A 233 27.98 -9.69 11.17
N PRO A 234 27.12 -10.09 10.22
CA PRO A 234 27.55 -10.41 8.86
C PRO A 234 28.44 -9.31 8.26
N MET A 235 28.05 -8.04 8.41
CA MET A 235 28.82 -6.86 7.95
C MET A 235 30.32 -6.91 8.30
N LEU A 236 30.69 -7.43 9.47
CA LEU A 236 32.08 -7.51 9.95
C LEU A 236 32.74 -8.87 9.74
N LEU A 237 31.97 -9.96 9.64
CA LEU A 237 32.52 -11.31 9.43
C LEU A 237 32.87 -11.61 7.95
N GLY A 238 32.10 -11.05 7.01
CA GLY A 238 32.22 -11.45 5.59
C GLY A 238 33.61 -11.23 5.01
N THR A 239 34.15 -12.22 4.30
CA THR A 239 35.46 -12.13 3.64
C THR A 239 35.32 -11.57 2.22
N ILE A 240 34.97 -10.29 2.10
CA ILE A 240 35.09 -9.57 0.82
C ILE A 240 36.47 -8.93 0.78
N ASP A 241 37.22 -9.17 -0.30
CA ASP A 241 38.52 -8.53 -0.54
C ASP A 241 38.36 -6.99 -0.62
N ASP A 242 39.03 -6.25 0.25
CA ASP A 242 38.89 -4.78 0.32
C ASP A 242 39.68 -4.05 -0.80
N SER A 243 40.35 -4.80 -1.69
CA SER A 243 41.03 -4.23 -2.86
C SER A 243 40.05 -3.98 -4.01
N SER A 244 40.09 -2.76 -4.56
CA SER A 244 39.41 -2.44 -5.80
C SER A 244 40.17 -3.11 -6.96
N SER A 245 39.48 -3.96 -7.73
CA SER A 245 40.01 -4.44 -9.00
C SER A 245 39.77 -3.38 -10.08
N GLU A 246 40.75 -3.13 -10.95
CA GLU A 246 40.55 -2.28 -12.15
C GLU A 246 39.45 -2.85 -13.08
N ASP A 247 39.17 -4.16 -12.97
CA ASP A 247 38.15 -4.87 -13.74
C ASP A 247 36.76 -4.90 -13.06
N ALA A 248 36.64 -4.40 -11.82
CA ALA A 248 35.37 -4.42 -11.08
C ALA A 248 34.37 -3.37 -11.57
N GLY A 249 33.10 -3.75 -11.70
CA GLY A 249 32.02 -2.84 -12.11
C GLY A 249 31.77 -1.72 -11.10
N LYS A 250 31.15 -0.61 -11.53
CA LYS A 250 30.86 0.56 -10.65
C LYS A 250 30.09 0.18 -9.38
N VAL A 251 29.06 -0.67 -9.50
CA VAL A 251 28.25 -1.12 -8.35
C VAL A 251 29.09 -1.90 -7.33
N GLU A 252 29.95 -2.79 -7.81
CA GLU A 252 30.87 -3.55 -6.97
C GLU A 252 31.86 -2.63 -6.28
N ASN A 253 32.45 -1.67 -7.00
CA ASN A 253 33.35 -0.68 -6.40
C ASN A 253 32.64 0.19 -5.36
N ASP A 254 31.45 0.71 -5.67
CA ASP A 254 30.62 1.49 -4.73
C ASP A 254 30.28 0.66 -3.48
N ALA A 255 29.98 -0.64 -3.65
CA ALA A 255 29.71 -1.57 -2.57
C ALA A 255 30.94 -1.86 -1.71
N ARG A 256 32.09 -2.16 -2.32
CA ARG A 256 33.37 -2.38 -1.62
C ARG A 256 33.79 -1.14 -0.85
N ILE A 257 33.72 0.05 -1.46
CA ILE A 257 34.02 1.33 -0.80
C ILE A 257 33.06 1.57 0.36
N GLY A 258 31.75 1.42 0.14
CA GLY A 258 30.72 1.62 1.16
C GLY A 258 30.90 0.68 2.36
N LEU A 259 31.09 -0.61 2.10
CA LEU A 259 31.31 -1.64 3.11
C LEU A 259 32.63 -1.41 3.87
N LYS A 260 33.73 -1.12 3.17
CA LYS A 260 35.03 -0.81 3.77
C LYS A 260 34.94 0.40 4.69
N ARG A 261 34.24 1.45 4.26
CA ARG A 261 33.99 2.65 5.08
C ARG A 261 33.20 2.29 6.35
N GLN A 262 32.13 1.51 6.22
CA GLN A 262 31.32 1.07 7.36
C GLN A 262 32.11 0.20 8.34
N ARG A 263 32.87 -0.76 7.83
CA ARG A 263 33.79 -1.60 8.62
C ARG A 263 34.81 -0.75 9.36
N ALA A 264 35.49 0.15 8.66
CA ALA A 264 36.50 1.02 9.23
C ALA A 264 35.89 1.92 10.33
N GLY A 265 34.73 2.52 10.10
CA GLY A 265 34.03 3.36 11.07
C GLY A 265 33.66 2.59 12.34
N VAL A 266 33.09 1.39 12.21
CA VAL A 266 32.77 0.55 13.38
C VAL A 266 34.04 0.06 14.09
N HIS A 267 35.06 -0.39 13.36
CA HIS A 267 36.34 -0.79 13.96
C HIS A 267 37.03 0.35 14.70
N GLU A 268 37.04 1.55 14.13
CA GLU A 268 37.58 2.77 14.74
C GLU A 268 36.86 3.09 16.05
N ALA A 269 35.52 3.06 16.04
CA ALA A 269 34.71 3.29 17.25
C ALA A 269 35.09 2.33 18.40
N PHE A 270 35.35 1.06 18.11
CA PHE A 270 35.64 0.06 19.14
C PHE A 270 37.13 -0.15 19.47
N SER A 271 38.06 0.30 18.61
CA SER A 271 39.49 -0.03 18.74
C SER A 271 40.42 1.17 18.91
N ARG A 272 39.97 2.41 18.60
CA ARG A 272 40.80 3.62 18.67
C ARG A 272 40.22 4.62 19.68
N ASP A 273 40.75 4.58 20.90
CA ASP A 273 40.25 5.37 22.04
C ASP A 273 40.22 6.88 21.80
N ASP A 274 41.14 7.41 20.98
CA ASP A 274 41.27 8.85 20.71
C ASP A 274 40.45 9.34 19.48
N SER A 275 39.55 8.51 18.93
CA SER A 275 38.75 8.89 17.75
C SER A 275 37.43 9.57 18.12
N GLN A 276 36.92 10.41 17.22
CA GLN A 276 35.59 11.02 17.38
C GLN A 276 34.49 9.94 17.45
N LEU A 277 34.61 8.85 16.69
CA LEU A 277 33.67 7.73 16.72
C LEU A 277 33.73 6.94 18.04
N SER A 278 34.92 6.79 18.64
CA SER A 278 35.05 6.21 19.98
C SER A 278 34.40 7.10 21.03
N ALA A 279 34.63 8.41 20.96
CA ALA A 279 33.96 9.37 21.85
C ALA A 279 32.43 9.35 21.67
N SER A 280 31.92 9.21 20.44
CA SER A 280 30.49 9.02 20.16
C SER A 280 29.96 7.72 20.76
N LEU A 281 30.69 6.61 20.63
CA LEU A 281 30.33 5.33 21.24
C LEU A 281 30.29 5.42 22.77
N ASP A 282 31.33 5.99 23.38
CA ASP A 282 31.42 6.18 24.82
C ASP A 282 30.29 7.08 25.33
N ASN A 283 29.95 8.13 24.57
CA ASN A 283 28.80 8.97 24.86
C ASN A 283 27.49 8.19 24.77
N ALA A 284 27.31 7.37 23.74
CA ALA A 284 26.12 6.55 23.55
C ALA A 284 25.98 5.52 24.67
N LEU A 285 27.04 4.76 25.00
CA LEU A 285 27.06 3.78 26.10
C LEU A 285 26.80 4.46 27.45
N THR A 286 27.43 5.61 27.71
CA THR A 286 27.19 6.38 28.95
C THR A 286 25.75 6.85 29.05
N ARG A 287 25.18 7.38 27.96
CA ARG A 287 23.78 7.84 27.93
C ARG A 287 22.81 6.69 28.09
N LEU A 288 22.97 5.60 27.32
CA LEU A 288 22.15 4.38 27.42
C LEU A 288 22.25 3.77 28.81
N GLY A 289 23.45 3.64 29.36
CA GLY A 289 23.68 3.21 30.74
C GLY A 289 22.95 4.10 31.74
N GLY A 290 23.00 5.42 31.55
CA GLY A 290 22.24 6.37 32.36
C GLY A 290 20.71 6.26 32.19
N LEU A 291 20.18 5.79 31.06
CA LEU A 291 18.74 5.56 30.90
C LEU A 291 18.26 4.32 31.67
N ILE A 292 19.18 3.42 32.04
CA ILE A 292 18.86 2.11 32.61
C ILE A 292 19.32 1.99 34.08
N ALA A 293 20.41 2.65 34.46
CA ALA A 293 21.01 2.58 35.78
C ALA A 293 20.01 2.98 36.88
N PRO A 294 19.87 2.21 37.98
CA PRO A 294 18.84 2.45 39.00
C PRO A 294 18.80 3.88 39.55
N GLU A 295 19.97 4.52 39.67
CA GLU A 295 20.15 5.87 40.24
C GLU A 295 19.72 7.00 39.29
N THR A 296 19.75 6.77 37.97
CA THR A 296 19.61 7.83 36.95
C THR A 296 18.67 7.48 35.81
N ASN A 297 17.97 6.35 35.92
CA ASN A 297 17.14 5.77 34.88
C ASN A 297 16.09 6.75 34.35
N CYS A 298 15.72 6.54 33.09
CA CYS A 298 14.60 7.22 32.50
C CYS A 298 13.31 6.60 33.04
N LEU A 299 12.60 7.37 33.86
CA LEU A 299 11.31 7.00 34.41
C LEU A 299 10.20 7.66 33.59
N VAL A 300 9.38 6.83 32.96
CA VAL A 300 8.22 7.29 32.20
C VAL A 300 6.99 7.19 33.11
N PRO A 301 6.24 8.28 33.32
CA PRO A 301 5.02 8.23 34.10
C PRO A 301 3.97 7.33 33.43
N ALA A 302 3.38 6.43 34.20
CA ALA A 302 2.20 5.66 33.85
C ALA A 302 1.05 6.04 34.78
N LEU A 303 0.05 6.72 34.23
CA LEU A 303 -1.08 7.28 34.94
C LEU A 303 -2.17 6.20 35.04
N PRO A 304 -2.49 5.70 36.26
CA PRO A 304 -3.57 4.74 36.44
C PRO A 304 -4.93 5.44 36.31
N LEU A 305 -5.81 4.87 35.51
CA LEU A 305 -7.19 5.28 35.36
C LEU A 305 -8.09 4.14 35.84
N THR A 306 -8.96 4.43 36.82
CA THR A 306 -9.91 3.44 37.35
C THR A 306 -11.19 3.46 36.51
N LEU A 307 -11.42 2.40 35.71
CA LEU A 307 -12.62 2.29 34.86
C LEU A 307 -13.90 1.87 35.61
N ALA A 308 -13.79 1.46 36.89
CA ALA A 308 -14.92 1.02 37.71
C ALA A 308 -15.85 2.17 38.15
N GLU A 309 -15.38 3.42 38.12
CA GLU A 309 -16.15 4.62 38.53
C GLU A 309 -16.76 5.36 37.35
N VAL A 310 -16.59 4.82 36.13
CA VAL A 310 -17.25 5.32 34.93
C VAL A 310 -18.71 4.86 35.01
N PRO A 311 -19.69 5.77 35.19
CA PRO A 311 -21.06 5.37 35.53
C PRO A 311 -21.61 4.43 34.47
N GLU A 312 -21.99 3.22 34.90
CA GLU A 312 -22.89 2.36 34.12
C GLU A 312 -24.20 3.12 33.92
N LYS A 313 -24.85 2.89 32.76
CA LYS A 313 -26.07 3.59 32.36
C LYS A 313 -27.04 3.77 33.56
N PRO A 314 -27.66 4.93 33.76
CA PRO A 314 -28.82 5.00 34.63
C PRO A 314 -29.88 4.02 34.12
N ASN A 315 -30.49 3.26 35.05
CA ASN A 315 -31.58 2.35 34.74
C ASN A 315 -32.68 3.09 33.97
N PRO A 316 -33.32 2.49 32.93
CA PRO A 316 -34.42 3.12 32.20
C PRO A 316 -35.65 3.48 33.07
N GLY A 317 -35.68 3.05 34.34
CA GLY A 317 -36.75 3.29 35.30
C GLY A 317 -36.57 4.49 36.23
N GLU A 318 -35.44 5.20 36.20
CA GLU A 318 -35.18 6.35 37.09
C GLU A 318 -35.04 7.67 36.32
N ILE A 319 -36.03 8.01 35.50
CA ILE A 319 -36.23 9.40 35.06
C ILE A 319 -37.54 9.88 35.67
N GLY A 320 -37.41 10.61 36.79
CA GLY A 320 -38.52 11.36 37.36
C GLY A 320 -39.11 12.32 36.33
N HIS A 321 -40.44 12.41 36.31
CA HIS A 321 -41.20 13.36 35.51
C HIS A 321 -40.67 14.80 35.65
N GLY A 322 -39.90 15.24 34.65
CA GLY A 322 -39.41 16.61 34.54
C GLY A 322 -39.34 17.01 33.07
N THR A 323 -40.43 17.59 32.57
CA THR A 323 -40.54 18.43 31.36
C THR A 323 -39.68 18.06 30.14
N LEU A 324 -40.31 17.32 29.22
CA LEU A 324 -39.86 17.08 27.85
C LEU A 324 -39.58 18.40 27.12
N SER A 325 -38.32 18.60 26.71
CA SER A 325 -37.96 19.51 25.62
C SER A 325 -37.84 18.70 24.33
N PRO A 326 -38.57 19.02 23.25
CA PRO A 326 -38.46 18.29 21.99
C PRO A 326 -37.37 18.93 21.11
N ALA A 327 -36.10 18.52 21.29
CA ALA A 327 -35.03 18.77 20.32
C ALA A 327 -33.76 17.92 20.62
N GLY A 328 -33.42 16.97 19.74
CA GLY A 328 -32.05 16.49 19.56
C GLY A 328 -31.67 15.12 20.15
N ASP A 329 -32.25 14.03 19.65
CA ASP A 329 -31.91 12.62 19.97
C ASP A 329 -30.46 12.24 19.57
N THR A 330 -29.46 12.68 20.33
CA THR A 330 -28.10 12.12 20.21
C THR A 330 -28.03 10.89 21.13
N PRO A 331 -27.77 9.67 20.62
CA PRO A 331 -27.67 8.50 21.49
C PRO A 331 -26.57 8.73 22.53
N ALA A 332 -26.86 8.48 23.81
CA ALA A 332 -25.92 8.67 24.91
C ALA A 332 -24.60 7.96 24.58
N ARG A 333 -23.49 8.69 24.54
CA ARG A 333 -22.19 8.12 24.15
C ARG A 333 -21.70 7.17 25.23
N ASP A 334 -21.11 6.03 24.85
CA ASP A 334 -20.51 5.14 25.85
C ASP A 334 -19.33 5.90 26.48
N PRO A 335 -19.27 6.02 27.81
CA PRO A 335 -18.15 6.68 28.47
C PRO A 335 -16.76 6.09 28.12
N ILE A 336 -16.67 4.77 27.91
CA ILE A 336 -15.43 4.09 27.46
C ILE A 336 -15.09 4.52 26.04
N GLU A 337 -16.05 4.50 25.13
CA GLU A 337 -15.87 5.01 23.76
C GLU A 337 -15.35 6.46 23.78
N LEU A 338 -16.01 7.35 24.53
CA LEU A 338 -15.63 8.75 24.66
C LEU A 338 -14.20 8.91 25.18
N LEU A 339 -13.83 8.10 26.17
CA LEU A 339 -12.50 8.08 26.75
C LEU A 339 -11.46 7.74 25.67
N PHE A 340 -11.65 6.66 24.92
CA PHE A 340 -10.72 6.26 23.87
C PHE A 340 -10.62 7.30 22.74
N VAL A 341 -11.74 7.89 22.33
CA VAL A 341 -11.72 8.97 21.32
C VAL A 341 -10.94 10.18 21.82
N ARG A 342 -11.14 10.59 23.08
CA ARG A 342 -10.45 11.74 23.68
C ARG A 342 -8.97 11.47 23.89
N ILE A 343 -8.61 10.29 24.39
CA ILE A 343 -7.22 9.90 24.60
C ILE A 343 -6.46 9.90 23.27
N ASN A 344 -7.03 9.26 22.23
CA ASN A 344 -6.35 9.16 20.93
C ASN A 344 -6.38 10.48 20.13
N SER A 345 -7.21 11.46 20.51
CA SER A 345 -7.28 12.76 19.81
C SER A 345 -6.05 13.65 19.97
N ALA A 346 -5.23 13.41 21.01
CA ALA A 346 -3.97 14.12 21.23
C ALA A 346 -2.78 13.50 20.49
N GLY A 347 -2.94 12.30 19.92
CA GLY A 347 -1.97 11.61 19.08
C GLY A 347 -2.35 11.67 17.60
N GLU A 348 -2.03 10.61 16.86
CA GLU A 348 -2.49 10.44 15.47
C GLU A 348 -4.02 10.20 15.45
N PRO A 349 -4.85 11.11 14.91
CA PRO A 349 -6.30 11.03 15.07
C PRO A 349 -6.91 9.81 14.36
N LEU A 350 -8.01 9.29 14.91
CA LEU A 350 -8.76 8.17 14.29
C LEU A 350 -9.63 8.70 13.13
N GLY A 351 -9.42 8.14 11.93
CA GLY A 351 -10.26 8.41 10.75
C GLY A 351 -11.61 7.66 10.80
N GLY A 352 -12.58 8.07 9.97
CA GLY A 352 -13.98 7.61 10.03
C GLY A 352 -14.20 6.10 10.24
N GLU A 353 -13.57 5.24 9.44
CA GLU A 353 -13.71 3.78 9.57
C GLU A 353 -13.00 3.20 10.79
N GLU A 354 -11.87 3.77 11.20
CA GLU A 354 -11.17 3.37 12.43
C GLU A 354 -12.00 3.69 13.66
N LEU A 355 -12.72 4.82 13.64
CA LEU A 355 -13.66 5.17 14.68
C LEU A 355 -14.86 4.22 14.68
N THR A 356 -15.46 3.92 13.54
CA THR A 356 -16.53 2.92 13.41
C THR A 356 -16.10 1.56 13.96
N TYR A 357 -14.90 1.10 13.62
CA TYR A 357 -14.38 -0.16 14.14
C TYR A 357 -14.12 -0.11 15.64
N SER A 358 -13.66 1.03 16.16
CA SER A 358 -13.53 1.24 17.60
C SER A 358 -14.90 1.14 18.29
N LEU A 359 -15.95 1.74 17.72
CA LEU A 359 -17.32 1.59 18.25
C LEU A 359 -17.78 0.13 18.27
N LEU A 360 -17.47 -0.62 17.20
CA LEU A 360 -17.78 -2.04 17.16
C LEU A 360 -17.08 -2.79 18.28
N LYS A 361 -15.78 -2.55 18.49
CA LYS A 361 -14.99 -3.21 19.54
C LYS A 361 -15.38 -2.79 20.95
N ALA A 362 -15.90 -1.57 21.12
CA ALA A 362 -16.47 -1.12 22.40
C ALA A 362 -17.78 -1.88 22.71
N ALA A 363 -18.63 -2.10 21.71
CA ALA A 363 -19.86 -2.88 21.86
C ALA A 363 -19.60 -4.39 21.95
N TRP A 364 -18.68 -4.90 21.13
CA TRP A 364 -18.30 -6.30 20.98
C TRP A 364 -16.77 -6.45 20.92
N PRO A 365 -16.10 -6.60 22.06
CA PRO A 365 -14.64 -6.70 22.14
C PRO A 365 -14.02 -7.88 21.36
N ASP A 366 -14.73 -9.01 21.26
CA ASP A 366 -14.24 -10.20 20.54
C ASP A 366 -14.26 -10.00 19.00
N ALA A 367 -14.86 -8.93 18.48
CA ALA A 367 -14.85 -8.60 17.04
C ALA A 367 -13.43 -8.59 16.46
N ALA A 368 -12.45 -8.07 17.23
CA ALA A 368 -11.05 -8.03 16.81
C ALA A 368 -10.49 -9.43 16.59
N LYS A 369 -10.75 -10.34 17.54
CA LYS A 369 -10.32 -11.74 17.43
C LYS A 369 -10.83 -12.39 16.15
N PHE A 370 -12.08 -12.18 15.77
CA PHE A 370 -12.64 -12.82 14.58
C PHE A 370 -12.16 -12.15 13.28
N ILE A 371 -12.09 -10.81 13.24
CA ILE A 371 -11.66 -10.08 12.03
C ILE A 371 -10.15 -10.24 11.79
N ASP A 372 -9.32 -10.22 12.83
CA ASP A 372 -7.87 -10.31 12.67
C ASP A 372 -7.42 -11.73 12.27
N ASN A 373 -8.21 -12.75 12.62
CA ASN A 373 -8.00 -14.16 12.27
C ASN A 373 -8.63 -14.59 10.93
N LEU A 374 -9.23 -13.68 10.17
CA LEU A 374 -9.68 -13.99 8.80
C LEU A 374 -8.48 -14.44 7.96
N LYS A 375 -8.65 -15.53 7.20
CA LYS A 375 -7.58 -16.11 6.40
C LYS A 375 -7.02 -15.13 5.35
N HIS A 376 -7.89 -14.35 4.72
CA HIS A 376 -7.53 -13.35 3.72
C HIS A 376 -8.14 -11.99 4.09
N LYS A 377 -7.29 -10.96 4.20
CA LYS A 377 -7.67 -9.61 4.65
C LYS A 377 -7.41 -8.57 3.55
N PRO A 378 -8.29 -8.45 2.55
CA PRO A 378 -8.06 -7.60 1.38
C PRO A 378 -8.01 -6.09 1.69
N ALA A 379 -8.26 -5.71 2.94
CA ALA A 379 -8.13 -4.35 3.43
C ALA A 379 -7.88 -4.37 4.95
N GLN A 380 -7.62 -3.20 5.54
CA GLN A 380 -7.50 -3.05 7.00
C GLN A 380 -8.77 -3.52 7.73
N ALA A 381 -8.62 -4.02 8.96
CA ALA A 381 -9.71 -4.54 9.78
C ALA A 381 -10.90 -3.56 9.92
N SER A 382 -10.64 -2.25 9.96
CA SER A 382 -11.67 -1.21 10.00
C SER A 382 -12.55 -1.16 8.74
N ARG A 383 -11.94 -1.31 7.57
CA ARG A 383 -12.65 -1.43 6.28
C ARG A 383 -13.45 -2.72 6.23
N ILE A 384 -12.88 -3.85 6.69
CA ILE A 384 -13.57 -5.14 6.75
C ILE A 384 -14.82 -5.04 7.64
N ALA A 385 -14.69 -4.48 8.84
CA ALA A 385 -15.83 -4.25 9.74
C ALA A 385 -16.93 -3.40 9.08
N THR A 386 -16.54 -2.37 8.34
CA THR A 386 -17.46 -1.51 7.59
C THR A 386 -18.16 -2.27 6.45
N LEU A 387 -17.45 -3.15 5.74
CA LEU A 387 -18.03 -4.02 4.70
C LEU A 387 -19.03 -5.03 5.31
N CYS A 388 -18.68 -5.68 6.43
CA CYS A 388 -19.59 -6.57 7.16
C CYS A 388 -20.85 -5.83 7.60
N THR A 389 -20.70 -4.61 8.15
CA THR A 389 -21.81 -3.74 8.55
C THR A 389 -22.76 -3.49 7.38
N ARG A 390 -22.22 -3.05 6.23
CA ARG A 390 -23.02 -2.79 5.03
C ARG A 390 -23.70 -4.07 4.52
N LEU A 391 -23.04 -5.22 4.63
CA LEU A 391 -23.58 -6.49 4.18
C LEU A 391 -24.79 -6.94 5.00
N ILE A 392 -24.76 -6.75 6.32
CA ILE A 392 -25.93 -7.01 7.17
C ILE A 392 -27.08 -6.08 6.84
N LEU A 393 -26.81 -4.78 6.66
CA LEU A 393 -27.85 -3.84 6.19
C LEU A 393 -28.43 -4.30 4.85
N ALA A 394 -27.59 -4.81 3.94
CA ALA A 394 -28.03 -5.36 2.66
C ALA A 394 -28.87 -6.65 2.81
N ARG A 395 -28.55 -7.53 3.76
CA ARG A 395 -29.33 -8.76 4.05
C ARG A 395 -30.72 -8.45 4.61
N GLN A 396 -30.84 -7.34 5.36
CA GLN A 396 -32.11 -6.91 5.96
C GLN A 396 -33.02 -6.14 4.99
N GLN A 397 -32.54 -5.81 3.78
CA GLN A 397 -33.37 -5.26 2.70
C GLN A 397 -34.23 -6.37 2.08
N ILE A 398 -35.31 -6.76 2.75
CA ILE A 398 -36.29 -7.72 2.22
C ILE A 398 -37.17 -7.00 1.19
N PRO A 399 -37.24 -7.45 -0.08
CA PRO A 399 -38.19 -6.90 -1.03
C PRO A 399 -39.62 -7.29 -0.62
N THR A 400 -40.33 -6.42 0.09
CA THR A 400 -41.78 -6.55 0.35
C THR A 400 -42.56 -5.62 -0.55
N ASP A 401 -43.75 -6.07 -0.96
CA ASP A 401 -44.63 -5.34 -1.86
C ASP A 401 -44.99 -3.95 -1.29
N GLY A 402 -44.79 -2.89 -2.09
CA GLY A 402 -45.08 -1.50 -1.70
C GLY A 402 -43.95 -0.69 -1.02
N GLN A 403 -42.76 -1.26 -0.77
CA GLN A 403 -41.61 -0.47 -0.28
C GLN A 403 -40.79 0.19 -1.40
N LYS A 404 -40.03 1.24 -1.05
CA LYS A 404 -39.08 1.92 -1.95
C LYS A 404 -38.07 0.92 -2.53
N ARG A 405 -37.75 1.08 -3.82
CA ARG A 405 -36.72 0.29 -4.54
C ARG A 405 -35.45 0.17 -3.68
N PRO A 406 -34.94 -1.04 -3.40
CA PRO A 406 -33.80 -1.22 -2.49
C PRO A 406 -32.58 -0.49 -3.03
N SER A 407 -31.96 0.33 -2.19
CA SER A 407 -30.75 1.09 -2.50
C SER A 407 -29.53 0.45 -1.88
N MET A 408 -28.37 0.59 -2.51
CA MET A 408 -27.11 0.10 -1.96
C MET A 408 -26.84 0.76 -0.61
N PRO A 409 -26.65 0.01 0.49
CA PRO A 409 -26.32 0.59 1.78
C PRO A 409 -25.06 1.45 1.69
N SER A 410 -25.19 2.72 2.08
CA SER A 410 -24.05 3.61 2.30
C SER A 410 -23.32 3.21 3.58
N ILE A 411 -22.08 3.69 3.74
CA ILE A 411 -21.38 3.60 5.02
C ILE A 411 -22.19 4.39 6.06
N PRO A 412 -22.66 3.78 7.15
CA PRO A 412 -23.43 4.49 8.16
C PRO A 412 -22.60 5.59 8.80
N GLY A 413 -23.23 6.74 9.06
CA GLY A 413 -22.58 7.77 9.87
C GLY A 413 -22.32 7.27 11.29
N ILE A 414 -21.33 7.85 11.99
CA ILE A 414 -20.94 7.44 13.35
C ILE A 414 -22.13 7.30 14.31
N ASN A 415 -23.07 8.26 14.30
CA ASN A 415 -24.23 8.23 15.18
C ASN A 415 -25.24 7.15 14.81
N GLU A 416 -25.42 6.90 13.51
CA GLU A 416 -26.28 5.85 13.01
C GLU A 416 -25.70 4.47 13.34
N PHE A 417 -24.40 4.27 13.08
CA PHE A 417 -23.69 3.06 13.46
C PHE A 417 -23.78 2.78 14.96
N ARG A 418 -23.64 3.81 15.81
CA ARG A 418 -23.81 3.67 17.27
C ARG A 418 -25.21 3.17 17.65
N ARG A 419 -26.25 3.61 16.96
CA ARG A 419 -27.62 3.09 17.18
C ARG A 419 -27.75 1.65 16.71
N LEU A 420 -27.14 1.30 15.57
CA LEU A 420 -27.15 -0.05 14.99
C LEU A 420 -26.49 -1.07 15.93
N VAL A 421 -25.26 -0.84 16.39
CA VAL A 421 -24.54 -1.80 17.27
C VAL A 421 -25.08 -1.87 18.70
N ARG A 422 -26.14 -1.12 19.01
CA ARG A 422 -26.85 -1.15 20.29
C ARG A 422 -28.30 -1.57 20.16
N ASP A 423 -28.71 -2.00 18.97
CA ASP A 423 -30.11 -2.34 18.63
C ASP A 423 -31.10 -1.21 18.97
N GLN A 424 -30.64 0.05 18.90
CA GLN A 424 -31.44 1.24 19.12
C GLN A 424 -31.97 1.85 17.81
N ASN A 425 -31.66 1.23 16.67
CA ASN A 425 -32.20 1.64 15.39
C ASN A 425 -33.53 0.90 15.12
N PRO A 426 -34.68 1.58 15.15
CA PRO A 426 -35.97 0.93 14.98
C PRO A 426 -36.16 0.29 13.59
N ALA A 427 -35.41 0.72 12.57
CA ALA A 427 -35.42 0.08 11.26
C ALA A 427 -34.64 -1.25 11.21
N HIS A 428 -33.75 -1.48 12.18
CA HIS A 428 -32.84 -2.62 12.22
C HIS A 428 -32.71 -3.18 13.66
N PRO A 429 -33.77 -3.78 14.23
CA PRO A 429 -33.83 -4.12 15.65
C PRO A 429 -32.94 -5.29 16.09
N ASN A 430 -32.47 -6.13 15.15
CA ASN A 430 -31.60 -7.29 15.44
C ASN A 430 -30.20 -7.14 14.85
N PHE A 431 -29.81 -5.92 14.46
CA PHE A 431 -28.60 -5.67 13.68
C PHE A 431 -27.34 -6.18 14.38
N TYR A 432 -27.19 -5.90 15.68
CA TYR A 432 -26.00 -6.27 16.43
C TYR A 432 -25.83 -7.80 16.49
N SER A 433 -26.92 -8.53 16.75
CA SER A 433 -26.94 -9.99 16.77
C SER A 433 -26.59 -10.57 15.39
N ASP A 434 -27.18 -10.02 14.32
CA ASP A 434 -26.92 -10.49 12.95
C ASP A 434 -25.46 -10.24 12.52
N LEU A 435 -24.91 -9.07 12.87
CA LEU A 435 -23.52 -8.71 12.59
C LEU A 435 -22.52 -9.62 13.33
N THR A 436 -22.77 -9.85 14.61
CA THR A 436 -21.94 -10.72 15.45
C THR A 436 -21.92 -12.13 14.87
N LYS A 437 -23.09 -12.72 14.64
CA LYS A 437 -23.22 -14.07 14.09
C LYS A 437 -22.53 -14.21 12.74
N PHE A 438 -22.69 -13.23 11.84
CA PHE A 438 -22.04 -13.25 10.53
C PHE A 438 -20.52 -13.21 10.64
N ILE A 439 -19.96 -12.30 11.46
CA ILE A 439 -18.51 -12.19 11.62
C ILE A 439 -17.92 -13.47 12.23
N GLU A 440 -18.61 -14.09 13.18
CA GLU A 440 -18.16 -15.33 13.84
C GLU A 440 -18.21 -16.57 12.93
N GLN A 441 -19.20 -16.67 12.04
CA GLN A 441 -19.54 -17.93 11.37
C GLN A 441 -19.36 -17.90 9.85
N ASP A 442 -19.65 -16.76 9.21
CA ASP A 442 -19.82 -16.66 7.75
C ASP A 442 -18.75 -15.83 7.05
N ALA A 443 -18.18 -14.84 7.76
CA ALA A 443 -17.28 -13.86 7.15
C ALA A 443 -16.02 -14.50 6.59
N ASP A 444 -15.33 -15.37 7.34
CA ASP A 444 -14.09 -16.01 6.88
C ASP A 444 -14.31 -16.80 5.57
N VAL A 445 -15.41 -17.55 5.50
CA VAL A 445 -15.80 -18.30 4.29
C VAL A 445 -16.07 -17.34 3.13
N LEU A 446 -16.90 -16.30 3.33
CA LEU A 446 -17.26 -15.36 2.27
C LEU A 446 -16.03 -14.61 1.73
N PHE A 447 -15.19 -14.08 2.62
CA PHE A 447 -13.99 -13.35 2.23
C PHE A 447 -12.96 -14.27 1.56
N THR A 448 -12.80 -15.50 2.04
CA THR A 448 -11.94 -16.50 1.40
C THR A 448 -12.42 -16.85 0.00
N GLU A 449 -13.71 -17.17 -0.19
CA GLU A 449 -14.26 -17.46 -1.52
C GLU A 449 -14.14 -16.28 -2.47
N THR A 450 -14.38 -15.06 -1.97
CA THR A 450 -14.22 -13.82 -2.75
C THR A 450 -12.76 -13.61 -3.14
N TRP A 451 -11.82 -13.85 -2.23
CA TRP A 451 -10.38 -13.77 -2.51
C TRP A 451 -9.95 -14.76 -3.59
N LYS A 452 -10.39 -16.02 -3.47
CA LYS A 452 -10.14 -17.08 -4.47
C LYS A 452 -10.70 -16.72 -5.84
N PHE A 453 -11.93 -16.20 -5.88
CA PHE A 453 -12.55 -15.70 -7.10
C PHE A 453 -11.68 -14.61 -7.77
N LEU A 454 -11.10 -13.71 -6.97
CA LEU A 454 -10.30 -12.60 -7.47
C LEU A 454 -8.86 -12.97 -7.84
N THR A 455 -8.24 -13.99 -7.22
CA THR A 455 -6.78 -14.18 -7.29
C THR A 455 -6.31 -15.57 -7.77
N GLU A 456 -7.07 -16.64 -7.55
CA GLU A 456 -6.57 -18.02 -7.72
C GLU A 456 -6.96 -18.68 -9.07
N ARG A 457 -7.76 -18.02 -9.91
CA ARG A 457 -8.15 -18.53 -11.24
C ARG A 457 -7.15 -18.14 -12.34
N GLU A 458 -7.25 -18.77 -13.52
CA GLU A 458 -6.36 -18.53 -14.67
C GLU A 458 -6.34 -17.05 -15.10
N PHE A 459 -7.52 -16.44 -15.26
CA PHE A 459 -7.70 -15.04 -15.64
C PHE A 459 -7.87 -14.11 -14.43
N ALA A 460 -7.45 -14.55 -13.25
CA ALA A 460 -7.60 -13.78 -12.03
C ALA A 460 -6.64 -12.56 -11.97
N LEU A 461 -6.93 -11.67 -11.04
CA LEU A 461 -6.13 -10.49 -10.75
C LEU A 461 -4.85 -10.86 -9.99
N LEU A 462 -3.87 -9.96 -10.02
CA LEU A 462 -2.82 -9.96 -8.99
C LEU A 462 -3.43 -9.65 -7.63
N PRO A 463 -2.90 -10.22 -6.52
CA PRO A 463 -3.32 -9.88 -5.17
C PRO A 463 -3.37 -8.37 -4.90
N VAL A 464 -2.43 -7.60 -5.45
CA VAL A 464 -2.39 -6.12 -5.31
C VAL A 464 -3.61 -5.44 -5.93
N LEU A 465 -4.11 -5.94 -7.05
CA LEU A 465 -5.30 -5.40 -7.72
C LEU A 465 -6.57 -5.80 -6.96
N ALA A 466 -6.58 -6.97 -6.31
CA ALA A 466 -7.68 -7.39 -5.44
C ALA A 466 -7.75 -6.53 -4.16
N VAL A 467 -6.61 -6.23 -3.54
CA VAL A 467 -6.51 -5.30 -2.41
C VAL A 467 -6.92 -3.88 -2.83
N ASP A 468 -6.44 -3.39 -3.99
CA ASP A 468 -6.84 -2.09 -4.53
C ASP A 468 -8.35 -2.01 -4.80
N LEU A 469 -8.99 -3.11 -5.21
CA LEU A 469 -10.44 -3.15 -5.37
C LEU A 469 -11.15 -2.90 -4.03
N ALA A 470 -10.72 -3.57 -2.95
CA ALA A 470 -11.29 -3.38 -1.62
C ALA A 470 -10.98 -2.00 -1.01
N ARG A 471 -9.78 -1.46 -1.29
CA ARG A 471 -9.26 -0.23 -0.68
C ARG A 471 -9.68 1.05 -1.42
N LYS A 472 -9.48 1.08 -2.74
CA LYS A 472 -9.73 2.25 -3.62
C LYS A 472 -11.11 2.24 -4.27
N ALA A 473 -11.72 1.06 -4.45
CA ALA A 473 -13.02 0.88 -5.09
C ALA A 473 -14.00 0.11 -4.21
N SER A 474 -14.06 0.46 -2.91
CA SER A 474 -14.76 -0.32 -1.90
C SER A 474 -16.25 -0.60 -2.18
N ASP A 475 -16.95 0.26 -2.91
CA ASP A 475 -18.33 0.01 -3.34
C ASP A 475 -18.42 -1.11 -4.37
N VAL A 476 -17.47 -1.19 -5.30
CA VAL A 476 -17.39 -2.28 -6.28
C VAL A 476 -17.06 -3.59 -5.58
N TYR A 477 -16.12 -3.55 -4.62
CA TYR A 477 -15.82 -4.71 -3.79
C TYR A 477 -17.02 -5.15 -2.94
N PHE A 478 -17.78 -4.20 -2.40
CA PHE A 478 -19.00 -4.47 -1.65
C PHE A 478 -20.10 -5.08 -2.53
N LEU A 479 -20.26 -4.62 -3.78
CA LEU A 479 -21.15 -5.23 -4.76
C LEU A 479 -20.76 -6.68 -5.06
N LEU A 480 -19.46 -6.96 -5.23
CA LEU A 480 -18.93 -8.31 -5.39
C LEU A 480 -19.24 -9.18 -4.16
N LEU A 481 -18.95 -8.69 -2.94
CA LEU A 481 -19.26 -9.41 -1.71
C LEU A 481 -20.74 -9.76 -1.63
N ARG A 482 -21.63 -8.81 -1.94
CA ARG A 482 -23.07 -9.08 -1.90
C ARG A 482 -23.48 -10.09 -2.97
N TRP A 483 -22.90 -10.04 -4.18
CA TRP A 483 -23.19 -11.04 -5.20
C TRP A 483 -22.73 -12.44 -4.78
N MET A 484 -21.51 -12.57 -4.23
CA MET A 484 -21.00 -13.84 -3.70
C MET A 484 -21.89 -14.37 -2.56
N ASP A 485 -22.33 -13.48 -1.66
CA ASP A 485 -23.28 -13.80 -0.58
C ASP A 485 -24.59 -14.35 -1.14
N ARG A 486 -25.14 -13.73 -2.20
CA ARG A 486 -26.35 -14.24 -2.89
C ARG A 486 -26.12 -15.59 -3.57
N LEU A 487 -24.96 -15.83 -4.17
CA LEU A 487 -24.65 -17.14 -4.77
C LEU A 487 -24.60 -18.25 -3.72
N ARG A 488 -24.13 -17.93 -2.50
CA ARG A 488 -24.19 -18.84 -1.35
C ARG A 488 -25.63 -19.11 -0.92
N ASP A 489 -26.46 -18.07 -0.81
CA ASP A 489 -27.88 -18.21 -0.46
C ASP A 489 -28.63 -19.19 -1.38
N VAL A 490 -28.35 -19.16 -2.69
CA VAL A 490 -28.95 -20.06 -3.68
C VAL A 490 -28.14 -21.33 -3.98
N GLY A 491 -26.96 -21.51 -3.35
CA GLY A 491 -26.15 -22.72 -3.49
C GLY A 491 -25.56 -22.96 -4.89
N VAL A 492 -25.09 -21.91 -5.57
CA VAL A 492 -24.52 -22.02 -6.94
C VAL A 492 -23.11 -21.47 -7.11
N THR A 493 -22.38 -21.19 -6.01
CA THR A 493 -20.99 -20.70 -6.04
C THR A 493 -20.06 -21.59 -6.89
N ASP A 494 -20.21 -22.91 -6.81
CA ASP A 494 -19.38 -23.87 -7.56
C ASP A 494 -19.70 -23.94 -9.06
N LYS A 495 -20.79 -23.32 -9.51
CA LYS A 495 -21.23 -23.34 -10.92
C LYS A 495 -20.62 -22.20 -11.75
N ILE A 496 -19.74 -21.38 -11.17
CA ILE A 496 -19.09 -20.26 -11.88
C ILE A 496 -18.08 -20.84 -12.89
N SER A 497 -18.49 -20.93 -14.15
CA SER A 497 -17.62 -21.29 -15.26
C SER A 497 -16.56 -20.21 -15.52
N GLU A 498 -15.53 -20.55 -16.30
CA GLU A 498 -14.48 -19.60 -16.70
C GLU A 498 -15.06 -18.38 -17.45
N THR A 499 -15.99 -18.60 -18.38
CA THR A 499 -16.67 -17.52 -19.12
C THR A 499 -17.41 -16.56 -18.18
N ILE A 500 -18.14 -17.09 -17.19
CA ILE A 500 -18.84 -16.26 -16.19
C ILE A 500 -17.85 -15.51 -15.31
N HIS A 501 -16.77 -16.18 -14.89
CA HIS A 501 -15.70 -15.57 -14.10
C HIS A 501 -15.05 -14.39 -14.84
N ARG A 502 -14.58 -14.61 -16.07
CA ARG A 502 -13.95 -13.60 -16.93
C ARG A 502 -14.87 -12.40 -17.12
N ARG A 503 -16.11 -12.64 -17.58
CA ARG A 503 -17.11 -11.58 -17.80
C ARG A 503 -17.43 -10.80 -16.53
N THR A 504 -17.58 -11.48 -15.39
CA THR A 504 -17.87 -10.83 -14.10
C THR A 504 -16.69 -10.00 -13.64
N LEU A 505 -15.47 -10.52 -13.76
CA LEU A 505 -14.26 -9.80 -13.41
C LEU A 505 -14.04 -8.58 -14.33
N GLY A 506 -14.34 -8.72 -15.63
CA GLY A 506 -14.34 -7.62 -16.59
C GLY A 506 -15.33 -6.52 -16.22
N PHE A 507 -16.54 -6.89 -15.81
CA PHE A 507 -17.54 -5.94 -15.34
C PHE A 507 -17.03 -5.17 -14.11
N LEU A 508 -16.56 -5.88 -13.09
CA LEU A 508 -16.12 -5.29 -11.82
C LEU A 508 -14.89 -4.41 -12.01
N THR A 509 -13.89 -4.86 -12.77
CA THR A 509 -12.71 -4.05 -13.08
C THR A 509 -13.05 -2.84 -13.94
N ALA A 510 -14.01 -2.95 -14.86
CA ALA A 510 -14.51 -1.79 -15.62
C ALA A 510 -15.11 -0.73 -14.69
N LEU A 511 -16.00 -1.13 -13.76
CA LEU A 511 -16.53 -0.20 -12.76
C LEU A 511 -15.42 0.38 -11.87
N ALA A 512 -14.47 -0.43 -11.43
CA ALA A 512 -13.43 0.01 -10.52
C ALA A 512 -12.46 1.01 -11.18
N TRP A 513 -12.12 0.78 -12.45
CA TRP A 513 -11.06 1.50 -13.14
C TRP A 513 -11.58 2.66 -13.99
N PHE A 514 -12.79 2.57 -14.55
CA PHE A 514 -13.30 3.54 -15.52
C PHE A 514 -14.61 4.23 -15.11
N ALA A 515 -15.17 3.99 -13.92
CA ALA A 515 -16.35 4.73 -13.48
C ALA A 515 -15.98 6.09 -12.87
N PRO A 516 -16.52 7.22 -13.39
CA PRO A 516 -16.41 8.52 -12.74
C PRO A 516 -16.97 8.52 -11.30
N ASP A 517 -18.06 7.77 -11.08
CA ASP A 517 -18.68 7.61 -9.76
C ASP A 517 -19.02 6.12 -9.52
N ARG A 518 -18.11 5.43 -8.84
CA ARG A 518 -18.22 4.00 -8.51
C ARG A 518 -19.45 3.68 -7.65
N ALA A 519 -19.82 4.57 -6.74
CA ALA A 519 -20.95 4.37 -5.86
C ALA A 519 -22.27 4.47 -6.64
N ARG A 520 -22.41 5.49 -7.50
CA ARG A 520 -23.62 5.64 -8.34
C ARG A 520 -23.74 4.54 -9.38
N SER A 521 -22.63 4.09 -9.99
CA SER A 521 -22.67 3.00 -10.97
C SER A 521 -23.07 1.67 -10.34
N CYS A 522 -22.55 1.33 -9.15
CA CYS A 522 -23.00 0.15 -8.40
C CYS A 522 -24.47 0.28 -7.95
N SER A 523 -24.87 1.46 -7.47
CA SER A 523 -26.24 1.73 -7.03
C SER A 523 -27.27 1.58 -8.15
N ALA A 524 -26.90 1.90 -9.39
CA ALA A 524 -27.80 1.80 -10.55
C ALA A 524 -28.29 0.36 -10.80
N ILE A 525 -27.47 -0.64 -10.49
CA ILE A 525 -27.78 -2.05 -10.74
C ILE A 525 -28.19 -2.80 -9.47
N TRP A 526 -27.91 -2.25 -8.29
CA TRP A 526 -28.12 -2.88 -6.98
C TRP A 526 -29.50 -3.50 -6.76
N ALA A 527 -30.56 -2.76 -7.09
CA ALA A 527 -31.92 -3.16 -6.74
C ALA A 527 -32.30 -4.53 -7.35
N GLU A 528 -31.83 -4.82 -8.55
CA GLU A 528 -32.13 -6.07 -9.24
C GLU A 528 -31.27 -7.23 -8.72
N LEU A 529 -30.10 -6.96 -8.13
CA LEU A 529 -29.33 -8.00 -7.41
C LEU A 529 -30.10 -8.49 -6.18
N GLN A 530 -30.74 -7.55 -5.46
CA GLN A 530 -31.50 -7.87 -4.25
C GLN A 530 -32.80 -8.62 -4.55
N ALA A 531 -33.50 -8.23 -5.61
CA ALA A 531 -34.77 -8.83 -5.98
C ALA A 531 -34.64 -10.20 -6.68
N GLU A 532 -33.49 -10.49 -7.31
CA GLU A 532 -33.31 -11.73 -8.07
C GLU A 532 -33.21 -12.95 -7.13
N THR A 533 -33.95 -13.99 -7.47
CA THR A 533 -34.02 -15.27 -6.72
C THR A 533 -33.73 -16.48 -7.60
N GLU A 534 -33.77 -16.32 -8.93
CA GLU A 534 -33.51 -17.42 -9.87
C GLU A 534 -32.01 -17.73 -9.96
N PRO A 535 -31.56 -18.95 -9.60
CA PRO A 535 -30.13 -19.25 -9.50
C PRO A 535 -29.34 -18.99 -10.80
N ASN A 536 -29.93 -19.29 -11.96
CA ASN A 536 -29.31 -19.07 -13.27
C ASN A 536 -29.19 -17.58 -13.64
N ARG A 537 -30.06 -16.72 -13.10
CA ARG A 537 -30.00 -15.27 -13.33
C ARG A 537 -29.03 -14.60 -12.36
N ILE A 538 -28.97 -15.04 -11.10
CA ILE A 538 -28.00 -14.54 -10.12
C ILE A 538 -26.57 -14.84 -10.61
N ILE A 539 -26.29 -16.07 -11.04
CA ILE A 539 -24.94 -16.42 -11.52
C ILE A 539 -24.55 -15.66 -12.81
N ASN A 540 -25.54 -15.26 -13.61
CA ASN A 540 -25.35 -14.44 -14.81
C ASN A 540 -25.67 -12.95 -14.60
N TYR A 541 -25.67 -12.48 -13.35
CA TYR A 541 -26.11 -11.14 -13.00
C TYR A 541 -25.29 -10.05 -13.72
N PHE A 542 -23.96 -10.20 -13.74
CA PHE A 542 -23.07 -9.30 -14.47
C PHE A 542 -23.09 -9.61 -15.96
N ASN A 543 -23.94 -8.88 -16.69
CA ASN A 543 -24.19 -9.05 -18.11
C ASN A 543 -24.36 -7.70 -18.83
N LYS A 544 -24.53 -7.76 -20.15
CA LYS A 544 -24.70 -6.58 -21.02
C LYS A 544 -25.81 -5.61 -20.57
N LYS A 545 -26.96 -6.13 -20.12
CA LYS A 545 -28.08 -5.29 -19.67
C LYS A 545 -27.65 -4.45 -18.46
N ARG A 546 -27.04 -5.07 -17.45
CA ARG A 546 -26.54 -4.36 -16.25
C ARG A 546 -25.43 -3.40 -16.58
N PHE A 547 -24.56 -3.75 -17.51
CA PHE A 547 -23.45 -2.87 -17.91
C PHE A 547 -24.01 -1.60 -18.54
N SER A 548 -24.97 -1.73 -19.47
CA SER A 548 -25.67 -0.58 -20.05
C SER A 548 -26.38 0.26 -18.99
N GLU A 549 -27.07 -0.34 -18.02
CA GLU A 549 -27.73 0.38 -16.92
C GLU A 549 -26.74 1.16 -16.04
N ALA A 550 -25.57 0.60 -15.77
CA ALA A 550 -24.51 1.27 -15.02
C ALA A 550 -23.94 2.49 -15.79
N CYS A 551 -23.92 2.43 -17.13
CA CYS A 551 -23.46 3.53 -18.00
C CYS A 551 -24.50 4.63 -18.22
N ARG A 552 -25.79 4.38 -17.98
CA ARG A 552 -26.82 5.41 -18.15
C ARG A 552 -26.57 6.59 -17.21
N LEU A 553 -26.78 7.79 -17.73
CA LEU A 553 -26.78 9.00 -16.93
C LEU A 553 -27.87 8.94 -15.85
N ASP A 554 -27.62 9.57 -14.71
CA ASP A 554 -28.68 9.76 -13.72
C ASP A 554 -29.69 10.84 -14.14
N ASN A 555 -30.77 10.99 -13.38
CA ASN A 555 -31.83 11.96 -13.67
C ASN A 555 -31.36 13.43 -13.63
N ARG A 556 -30.14 13.69 -13.15
CA ARG A 556 -29.48 15.00 -13.15
C ARG A 556 -28.36 15.07 -14.20
N LEU A 557 -28.35 14.13 -15.16
CA LEU A 557 -27.37 13.99 -16.22
C LEU A 557 -25.92 13.81 -15.74
N ASN A 558 -25.71 13.28 -14.52
CA ASN A 558 -24.36 12.95 -14.07
C ASN A 558 -23.92 11.59 -14.61
N MET A 559 -22.65 11.51 -15.03
CA MET A 559 -22.02 10.26 -15.43
C MET A 559 -21.79 9.35 -14.22
N ARG A 560 -22.20 8.08 -14.37
CA ARG A 560 -21.99 7.02 -13.39
C ARG A 560 -20.80 6.15 -13.77
N MET A 561 -20.86 5.61 -14.98
CA MET A 561 -19.85 4.82 -15.68
C MET A 561 -19.75 5.32 -17.12
N VAL A 562 -18.59 5.19 -17.76
CA VAL A 562 -18.45 5.50 -19.19
C VAL A 562 -18.56 4.24 -20.05
N PRO A 563 -19.14 4.32 -21.27
CA PRO A 563 -19.01 3.25 -22.26
C PRO A 563 -17.53 2.95 -22.53
N LEU A 564 -17.21 1.70 -22.89
CA LEU A 564 -15.84 1.31 -23.23
C LEU A 564 -15.78 1.01 -24.73
N PRO A 565 -14.89 1.67 -25.49
CA PRO A 565 -14.75 1.39 -26.91
C PRO A 565 -14.24 -0.02 -27.13
N SER A 566 -14.60 -0.62 -28.27
CA SER A 566 -13.95 -1.85 -28.70
C SER A 566 -12.46 -1.59 -28.97
N VAL A 567 -11.65 -2.63 -28.94
CA VAL A 567 -10.21 -2.54 -29.28
C VAL A 567 -10.03 -1.99 -30.69
N ASP A 568 -10.91 -2.38 -31.62
CA ASP A 568 -10.90 -1.88 -33.01
C ASP A 568 -11.29 -0.41 -33.11
N ASP A 569 -12.29 0.04 -32.34
CA ASP A 569 -12.67 1.47 -32.29
C ASP A 569 -11.51 2.33 -31.74
N LEU A 570 -10.86 1.87 -30.66
CA LEU A 570 -9.69 2.54 -30.08
C LEU A 570 -8.52 2.57 -31.06
N LYS A 571 -8.21 1.43 -31.69
CA LYS A 571 -7.17 1.33 -32.70
C LYS A 571 -7.45 2.27 -33.87
N LEU A 572 -8.69 2.29 -34.36
CA LEU A 572 -9.09 3.14 -35.48
C LEU A 572 -8.98 4.63 -35.13
N ALA A 573 -9.31 5.03 -33.90
CA ALA A 573 -9.11 6.39 -33.43
C ALA A 573 -7.62 6.77 -33.40
N CYS A 574 -6.76 5.90 -32.86
CA CYS A 574 -5.30 6.05 -32.90
C CYS A 574 -4.76 6.12 -34.34
N ASP A 575 -5.28 5.31 -35.25
CA ASP A 575 -4.88 5.32 -36.66
C ASP A 575 -5.28 6.62 -37.36
N ARG A 576 -6.51 7.09 -37.15
CA ARG A 576 -7.01 8.34 -37.76
C ARG A 576 -6.34 9.59 -37.20
N GLY A 577 -6.07 9.61 -35.89
CA GLY A 577 -5.55 10.79 -35.19
C GLY A 577 -4.02 10.85 -35.07
N VAL A 578 -3.33 9.69 -35.11
CA VAL A 578 -1.90 9.63 -34.77
C VAL A 578 -1.09 8.86 -35.79
N THR A 579 -1.30 7.55 -35.95
CA THR A 579 -0.34 6.67 -36.65
C THR A 579 -0.45 6.71 -38.17
N GLY A 580 -1.65 6.98 -38.71
CA GLY A 580 -1.92 7.09 -40.14
C GLY A 580 -3.10 6.23 -40.58
N HIS A 581 -4.08 6.85 -41.24
CA HIS A 581 -5.22 6.17 -41.86
C HIS A 581 -5.57 6.80 -43.21
N LYS A 582 -6.21 6.04 -44.10
CA LYS A 582 -6.55 6.51 -45.44
C LYS A 582 -7.42 7.79 -45.36
N GLY A 583 -6.99 8.85 -46.04
CA GLY A 583 -7.67 10.15 -46.03
C GLY A 583 -7.34 11.06 -44.84
N CYS A 584 -6.52 10.63 -43.88
CA CYS A 584 -6.10 11.44 -42.74
C CYS A 584 -4.67 11.99 -42.97
N THR A 585 -4.55 13.30 -43.17
CA THR A 585 -3.28 13.96 -43.52
C THR A 585 -2.50 14.50 -42.33
N LYS A 586 -3.17 14.79 -41.21
CA LYS A 586 -2.58 15.31 -39.96
C LYS A 586 -2.13 14.18 -39.02
N THR A 587 -1.29 13.26 -39.51
CA THR A 587 -0.78 12.10 -38.75
C THR A 587 0.75 12.05 -38.76
N ILE A 588 1.37 11.18 -37.97
CA ILE A 588 2.84 11.02 -37.94
C ILE A 588 3.38 10.38 -39.23
N SER A 589 2.53 9.86 -40.11
CA SER A 589 2.94 9.24 -41.37
C SER A 589 3.72 10.21 -42.27
N SER A 590 3.34 11.49 -42.29
CA SER A 590 4.04 12.56 -43.02
C SER A 590 5.03 13.33 -42.13
N SER A 591 6.23 13.61 -42.66
CA SER A 591 7.26 14.38 -41.97
C SER A 591 6.84 15.83 -41.68
N ASP A 592 6.09 16.43 -42.61
CA ASP A 592 5.67 17.85 -42.57
C ASP A 592 4.26 18.03 -41.99
N SER A 593 3.74 17.00 -41.33
CA SER A 593 2.41 17.00 -40.74
C SER A 593 2.25 18.05 -39.65
N ALA A 594 1.09 18.70 -39.59
CA ALA A 594 0.74 19.64 -38.53
C ALA A 594 0.67 18.99 -37.14
N ILE A 595 0.61 17.65 -37.05
CA ILE A 595 0.62 16.93 -35.76
C ILE A 595 1.86 17.26 -34.90
N TRP A 596 2.96 17.64 -35.54
CA TRP A 596 4.21 17.90 -34.84
C TRP A 596 4.30 19.32 -34.24
N THR A 597 3.46 20.24 -34.70
CA THR A 597 3.47 21.65 -34.29
C THR A 597 2.17 22.11 -33.64
N ALA A 598 1.05 21.45 -33.95
CA ALA A 598 -0.30 21.80 -33.50
C ALA A 598 -1.05 20.58 -32.96
N TRP A 599 -0.37 19.73 -32.18
CA TRP A 599 -1.01 18.63 -31.45
C TRP A 599 -1.83 19.13 -30.28
N ASP A 600 -3.04 18.58 -30.15
CA ASP A 600 -3.89 18.73 -28.97
C ASP A 600 -4.49 17.36 -28.60
N TRP A 601 -4.33 16.97 -27.33
CA TRP A 601 -4.81 15.69 -26.83
C TRP A 601 -6.35 15.58 -26.87
N TYR A 602 -7.06 16.69 -26.62
CA TYR A 602 -8.52 16.69 -26.59
C TYR A 602 -9.11 16.63 -28.00
N GLU A 603 -8.51 17.29 -28.99
CA GLU A 603 -8.88 17.09 -30.40
C GLU A 603 -8.66 15.63 -30.84
N PHE A 604 -7.61 14.97 -30.33
CA PHE A 604 -7.41 13.54 -30.55
C PHE A 604 -8.53 12.69 -29.94
N THR A 605 -8.98 13.00 -28.72
CA THR A 605 -10.00 12.18 -28.05
C THR A 605 -11.31 12.09 -28.84
N ASP A 606 -11.67 13.15 -29.56
CA ASP A 606 -12.88 13.22 -30.37
C ASP A 606 -12.88 12.19 -31.53
N PHE A 607 -11.72 11.61 -31.90
CA PHE A 607 -11.63 10.60 -32.96
C PHE A 607 -12.36 9.29 -32.64
N LEU A 608 -12.59 8.98 -31.36
CA LEU A 608 -13.40 7.82 -30.93
C LEU A 608 -14.89 7.96 -31.30
N VAL A 609 -15.38 9.18 -31.50
CA VAL A 609 -16.78 9.50 -31.85
C VAL A 609 -16.88 10.47 -33.02
N LYS A 610 -15.89 10.39 -33.93
CA LYS A 610 -15.80 11.27 -35.10
C LYS A 610 -16.91 10.99 -36.12
N ASP A 611 -17.18 9.72 -36.39
CA ASP A 611 -18.33 9.33 -37.22
C ASP A 611 -19.64 9.34 -36.42
N SER A 612 -20.72 9.64 -37.13
CA SER A 612 -22.06 9.74 -36.55
C SER A 612 -22.53 8.42 -35.94
N GLU A 613 -22.10 7.28 -36.50
CA GLU A 613 -22.44 5.96 -35.99
C GLU A 613 -21.83 5.70 -34.61
N ALA A 614 -20.52 5.91 -34.43
CA ALA A 614 -19.86 5.81 -33.13
C ALA A 614 -20.48 6.77 -32.11
N ARG A 615 -20.72 8.03 -32.48
CA ARG A 615 -21.36 9.01 -31.60
C ARG A 615 -22.75 8.56 -31.16
N ASN A 616 -23.56 8.04 -32.09
CA ASN A 616 -24.90 7.53 -31.79
C ASN A 616 -24.85 6.28 -30.91
N ARG A 617 -23.86 5.39 -31.08
CA ARG A 617 -23.66 4.23 -30.21
C ARG A 617 -23.42 4.66 -28.75
N TRP A 618 -22.50 5.61 -28.53
CA TRP A 618 -22.20 6.12 -27.18
C TRP A 618 -23.40 6.85 -26.57
N ALA A 619 -24.03 7.77 -27.32
CA ALA A 619 -25.20 8.51 -26.85
C ALA A 619 -26.37 7.58 -26.47
N LYS A 620 -26.57 6.48 -27.22
CA LYS A 620 -27.60 5.48 -26.92
C LYS A 620 -27.35 4.77 -25.58
N VAL A 621 -26.09 4.47 -25.24
CA VAL A 621 -25.74 3.81 -23.97
C VAL A 621 -25.88 4.78 -22.79
N LEU A 622 -25.54 6.06 -22.99
CA LEU A 622 -25.63 7.10 -21.95
C LEU A 622 -27.06 7.57 -21.65
N MET A 623 -28.02 7.30 -22.53
CA MET A 623 -29.41 7.78 -22.42
C MET A 623 -30.04 7.46 -21.04
N PRO A 624 -30.63 8.45 -20.33
CA PRO A 624 -31.31 8.23 -19.05
C PRO A 624 -32.49 7.24 -19.15
N GLN A 625 -32.83 6.60 -18.03
CA GLN A 625 -33.88 5.57 -17.97
C GLN A 625 -35.32 6.14 -17.93
N GLU A 626 -35.51 7.36 -17.43
CA GLU A 626 -36.82 7.99 -17.17
C GLU A 626 -37.13 9.12 -18.16
N HIS A 627 -36.96 8.91 -19.46
CA HIS A 627 -37.55 9.81 -20.46
C HIS A 627 -38.91 9.27 -20.87
N ALA A 628 -39.97 10.05 -20.65
CA ALA A 628 -41.30 9.75 -21.17
C ALA A 628 -41.27 9.74 -22.71
N GLU A 629 -42.09 8.92 -23.35
CA GLU A 629 -42.14 8.81 -24.83
C GLU A 629 -42.45 10.14 -25.53
N ASP A 630 -43.03 11.11 -24.80
CA ASP A 630 -43.43 12.43 -25.28
C ASP A 630 -42.45 13.58 -24.95
N GLU A 631 -41.31 13.31 -24.28
CA GLU A 631 -40.29 14.34 -23.96
C GLU A 631 -39.23 14.49 -25.07
N GLU A 632 -38.81 15.73 -25.34
CA GLU A 632 -37.71 16.02 -26.27
C GLU A 632 -36.41 15.40 -25.73
N LYS A 633 -35.75 14.57 -26.55
CA LYS A 633 -34.51 13.89 -26.14
C LYS A 633 -33.42 14.91 -25.83
N PRO A 634 -32.69 14.77 -24.70
CA PRO A 634 -31.62 15.68 -24.38
C PRO A 634 -30.50 15.59 -25.43
N ASP A 635 -29.92 16.74 -25.80
CA ASP A 635 -28.70 16.75 -26.61
C ASP A 635 -27.52 16.22 -25.78
N LEU A 636 -27.12 14.98 -26.06
CA LEU A 636 -26.02 14.30 -25.37
C LEU A 636 -24.66 14.52 -26.06
N SER A 637 -24.55 15.40 -27.05
CA SER A 637 -23.31 15.57 -27.82
C SER A 637 -22.12 15.96 -26.94
N ALA A 638 -22.29 16.96 -26.07
CA ALA A 638 -21.23 17.42 -25.16
C ALA A 638 -20.87 16.36 -24.10
N LEU A 639 -21.87 15.67 -23.54
CA LEU A 639 -21.67 14.60 -22.56
C LEU A 639 -20.98 13.37 -23.17
N THR A 640 -21.28 13.06 -24.42
CA THR A 640 -20.61 11.99 -25.17
C THR A 640 -19.13 12.29 -25.34
N LEU A 641 -18.77 13.52 -25.73
CA LEU A 641 -17.37 13.95 -25.81
C LEU A 641 -16.69 13.92 -24.43
N GLN A 642 -17.39 14.34 -23.38
CA GLN A 642 -16.87 14.28 -22.01
C GLN A 642 -16.58 12.84 -21.57
N ALA A 643 -17.48 11.89 -21.87
CA ALA A 643 -17.29 10.47 -21.52
C ALA A 643 -16.09 9.85 -22.26
N VAL A 644 -15.93 10.19 -23.54
CA VAL A 644 -14.80 9.75 -24.37
C VAL A 644 -13.46 10.29 -23.85
N ARG A 645 -13.43 11.58 -23.49
CA ARG A 645 -12.27 12.21 -22.86
C ARG A 645 -11.91 11.54 -21.54
N TYR A 646 -12.90 11.37 -20.67
CA TYR A 646 -12.71 10.68 -19.39
C TYR A 646 -12.13 9.28 -19.59
N PHE A 647 -12.64 8.50 -20.54
CA PHE A 647 -12.11 7.17 -20.85
C PHE A 647 -10.63 7.22 -21.23
N LEU A 648 -10.24 8.09 -22.18
CA LEU A 648 -8.85 8.18 -22.64
C LEU A 648 -7.90 8.72 -21.57
N ASP A 649 -8.33 9.73 -20.81
CA ASP A 649 -7.54 10.29 -19.69
C ASP A 649 -7.36 9.26 -18.57
N THR A 650 -8.37 8.44 -18.33
CA THR A 650 -8.28 7.34 -17.36
C THR A 650 -7.32 6.26 -17.85
N LEU A 651 -7.42 5.87 -19.12
CA LEU A 651 -6.52 4.87 -19.71
C LEU A 651 -5.06 5.38 -19.75
N TYR A 652 -4.86 6.68 -19.97
CA TYR A 652 -3.56 7.33 -20.10
C TYR A 652 -2.57 7.04 -18.95
N ASP A 653 -3.02 6.95 -17.69
CA ASP A 653 -2.19 6.58 -16.51
C ASP A 653 -2.77 5.35 -15.76
N SER A 654 -3.49 4.47 -16.46
CA SER A 654 -4.09 3.27 -15.83
C SER A 654 -3.05 2.20 -15.50
N ARG A 655 -2.42 2.34 -14.33
CA ARG A 655 -1.50 1.33 -13.77
C ARG A 655 -2.20 -0.01 -13.55
N SER A 656 -3.50 -0.02 -13.26
CA SER A 656 -4.26 -1.26 -13.08
C SER A 656 -4.34 -2.10 -14.36
N VAL A 657 -4.57 -1.45 -15.51
CA VAL A 657 -4.56 -2.12 -16.83
C VAL A 657 -3.16 -2.65 -17.15
N LEU A 658 -2.12 -1.85 -16.87
CA LEU A 658 -0.73 -2.27 -17.05
C LEU A 658 -0.38 -3.51 -16.22
N LEU A 659 -0.70 -3.50 -14.92
CA LEU A 659 -0.45 -4.62 -14.02
C LEU A 659 -1.24 -5.87 -14.42
N TYR A 660 -2.48 -5.70 -14.89
CA TYR A 660 -3.27 -6.82 -15.40
C TYR A 660 -2.62 -7.45 -16.64
N ALA A 661 -2.13 -6.64 -17.59
CA ALA A 661 -1.47 -7.14 -18.79
C ALA A 661 -0.14 -7.86 -18.48
N GLN A 662 0.62 -7.39 -17.49
CA GLN A 662 1.90 -8.00 -17.08
C GLN A 662 1.78 -9.06 -15.97
N ARG A 663 0.55 -9.39 -15.53
CA ARG A 663 0.33 -10.21 -14.32
C ARG A 663 1.01 -11.58 -14.33
N LYS A 664 1.12 -12.22 -15.50
CA LYS A 664 1.74 -13.56 -15.62
C LYS A 664 3.20 -13.52 -15.14
N TRP A 665 3.97 -12.52 -15.58
CA TRP A 665 5.35 -12.32 -15.15
C TRP A 665 5.46 -11.87 -13.70
N LEU A 666 4.60 -10.95 -13.26
CA LEU A 666 4.61 -10.47 -11.87
C LEU A 666 4.33 -11.60 -10.86
N ARG A 667 3.45 -12.56 -11.18
CA ARG A 667 3.24 -13.78 -10.36
C ARG A 667 4.47 -14.67 -10.31
N THR A 668 5.17 -14.83 -11.44
CA THR A 668 6.40 -15.63 -11.51
C THR A 668 7.53 -15.00 -10.69
N TRP A 669 7.64 -13.67 -10.72
CA TRP A 669 8.70 -12.96 -9.98
C TRP A 669 8.43 -12.89 -8.49
N TYR A 670 7.16 -12.81 -8.09
CA TYR A 670 6.74 -12.58 -6.71
C TYR A 670 5.61 -13.53 -6.28
N PRO A 671 5.85 -14.86 -6.26
CA PRO A 671 4.81 -15.86 -5.96
C PRO A 671 4.25 -15.71 -4.54
N ASP A 672 5.10 -15.31 -3.59
CA ASP A 672 4.74 -15.20 -2.16
C ASP A 672 4.35 -13.77 -1.74
N PHE A 673 4.30 -12.82 -2.68
CA PHE A 673 3.95 -11.44 -2.36
C PHE A 673 2.44 -11.31 -2.13
N ASP A 674 2.07 -11.14 -0.85
CA ASP A 674 0.71 -10.87 -0.43
C ASP A 674 0.57 -9.43 0.14
N PRO A 675 0.02 -8.47 -0.64
CA PRO A 675 -0.20 -7.10 -0.21
C PRO A 675 -1.36 -6.96 0.79
N SER A 676 -2.05 -8.06 1.11
CA SER A 676 -3.09 -8.10 2.15
C SER A 676 -2.50 -8.18 3.57
N GLN A 677 -1.19 -8.46 3.69
CA GLN A 677 -0.51 -8.42 4.99
C GLN A 677 -0.35 -6.98 5.49
N PRO A 678 -0.52 -6.71 6.80
CA PRO A 678 -0.47 -5.36 7.35
C PRO A 678 0.79 -4.56 6.97
N ASP A 679 1.95 -5.21 6.95
CA ASP A 679 3.24 -4.57 6.64
C ASP A 679 3.41 -4.19 5.17
N PHE A 680 2.56 -4.70 4.26
CA PHE A 680 2.59 -4.42 2.82
C PHE A 680 1.38 -3.62 2.33
N MET A 681 0.52 -3.15 3.25
CA MET A 681 -0.66 -2.34 2.88
C MET A 681 -0.31 -0.90 2.46
N GLU A 682 0.94 -0.46 2.60
CA GLU A 682 1.39 0.85 2.10
C GLU A 682 1.86 0.76 0.64
N ASP A 683 1.52 1.78 -0.17
CA ASP A 683 1.81 1.79 -1.63
C ASP A 683 3.32 1.76 -1.96
N LYS A 684 4.19 2.01 -0.97
CA LYS A 684 5.66 2.06 -1.11
C LYS A 684 6.34 0.71 -0.92
N ASP A 685 5.62 -0.30 -0.42
CA ASP A 685 6.20 -1.59 0.02
C ASP A 685 6.01 -2.73 -1.00
N ARG A 686 5.84 -2.39 -2.29
CA ARG A 686 5.77 -3.39 -3.38
C ARG A 686 7.17 -3.72 -3.94
N PRO A 687 7.41 -4.95 -4.41
CA PRO A 687 8.74 -5.36 -4.86
C PRO A 687 9.10 -4.95 -6.30
N TRP A 688 8.22 -4.24 -7.01
CA TRP A 688 8.47 -3.70 -8.35
C TRP A 688 8.22 -2.18 -8.40
N ASP A 689 8.78 -1.53 -9.42
CA ASP A 689 8.50 -0.12 -9.72
C ASP A 689 7.97 0.06 -11.15
N TYR A 690 7.43 1.24 -11.45
CA TYR A 690 6.99 1.61 -12.80
C TYR A 690 8.16 2.25 -13.55
N ASP A 691 8.67 1.52 -14.54
CA ASP A 691 9.75 1.96 -15.43
C ASP A 691 9.19 2.58 -16.70
N HIS A 692 9.89 3.58 -17.23
CA HIS A 692 9.63 4.08 -18.58
C HIS A 692 10.51 3.32 -19.58
N ILE A 693 9.91 2.72 -20.62
CA ILE A 693 10.67 2.03 -21.67
C ILE A 693 11.60 3.03 -22.36
N LEU A 694 11.07 4.15 -22.87
CA LEU A 694 11.87 5.32 -23.20
C LEU A 694 12.06 6.19 -21.94
N PRO A 695 13.30 6.38 -21.45
CA PRO A 695 13.53 7.10 -20.21
C PRO A 695 13.02 8.54 -20.26
N GLN A 696 12.38 8.99 -19.18
CA GLN A 696 11.83 10.35 -19.10
C GLN A 696 12.91 11.44 -19.19
N SER A 697 14.17 11.11 -18.89
CA SER A 697 15.30 12.05 -19.01
C SER A 697 15.53 12.55 -20.45
N PHE A 698 15.09 11.80 -21.47
CA PHE A 698 15.13 12.25 -22.87
C PHE A 698 14.18 13.43 -23.14
N LEU A 699 13.20 13.66 -22.26
CA LEU A 699 12.31 14.82 -22.34
C LEU A 699 12.85 16.03 -21.59
N ARG A 700 13.95 15.88 -20.83
CA ARG A 700 14.44 16.90 -19.90
C ARG A 700 15.75 17.53 -20.39
N GLY A 701 15.88 18.84 -20.19
CA GLY A 701 17.12 19.59 -20.39
C GLY A 701 18.06 19.49 -19.19
N SER A 702 19.24 20.08 -19.31
CA SER A 702 20.28 20.08 -18.27
C SER A 702 19.85 20.71 -16.94
N ASN A 703 18.80 21.54 -16.96
CA ASN A 703 18.19 22.18 -15.79
C ASN A 703 17.03 21.37 -15.18
N GLY A 704 16.77 20.16 -15.67
CA GLY A 704 15.67 19.29 -15.22
C GLY A 704 14.28 19.66 -15.75
N GLY A 705 14.14 20.82 -16.41
CA GLY A 705 12.91 21.25 -17.09
C GLY A 705 12.67 20.49 -18.38
N VAL A 706 11.43 20.52 -18.88
CA VAL A 706 11.08 19.93 -20.20
C VAL A 706 11.87 20.63 -21.30
N LEU A 707 12.35 19.88 -22.29
CA LEU A 707 13.07 20.43 -23.43
C LEU A 707 12.23 21.48 -24.17
N HIS A 708 12.83 22.67 -24.38
CA HIS A 708 12.24 23.68 -25.26
C HIS A 708 12.07 23.12 -26.68
N ASN A 709 10.94 23.43 -27.32
CA ASN A 709 10.54 22.98 -28.65
C ASN A 709 10.29 21.46 -28.80
N LEU A 710 10.09 20.74 -27.70
CA LEU A 710 9.60 19.35 -27.75
C LEU A 710 8.18 19.30 -28.35
N PRO A 711 7.94 18.53 -29.43
CA PRO A 711 6.59 18.34 -29.96
C PRO A 711 5.64 17.78 -28.89
N SER A 712 4.49 18.44 -28.68
CA SER A 712 3.51 18.04 -27.66
C SER A 712 3.04 16.59 -27.84
N VAL A 713 2.89 16.12 -29.09
CA VAL A 713 2.53 14.73 -29.39
C VAL A 713 3.55 13.73 -28.80
N ILE A 714 4.85 14.03 -28.84
CA ILE A 714 5.87 13.18 -28.24
C ILE A 714 5.74 13.21 -26.73
N ARG A 715 5.62 14.41 -26.15
CA ARG A 715 5.51 14.58 -24.70
C ARG A 715 4.33 13.79 -24.13
N ASP A 716 3.14 13.95 -24.70
CA ASP A 716 1.93 13.36 -24.18
C ASP A 716 1.98 11.82 -24.32
N TRP A 717 2.39 11.29 -25.49
CA TRP A 717 2.51 9.84 -25.65
C TRP A 717 3.61 9.21 -24.77
N VAL A 718 4.79 9.82 -24.64
CA VAL A 718 5.88 9.31 -23.78
C VAL A 718 5.49 9.25 -22.30
N LEU A 719 4.57 10.11 -21.86
CA LEU A 719 4.04 10.13 -20.51
C LEU A 719 2.82 9.21 -20.30
N SER A 720 2.32 8.55 -21.35
CA SER A 720 1.20 7.60 -21.26
C SER A 720 1.64 6.21 -20.78
N ILE A 721 0.69 5.36 -20.36
CA ILE A 721 0.94 3.96 -20.01
C ILE A 721 1.59 3.14 -21.13
N GLY A 722 1.46 3.57 -22.38
CA GLY A 722 2.10 2.90 -23.52
C GLY A 722 3.62 2.84 -23.38
N ASN A 723 4.21 3.78 -22.66
CA ASN A 723 5.64 3.83 -22.35
C ASN A 723 6.00 3.27 -20.95
N LEU A 724 5.02 2.87 -20.14
CA LEU A 724 5.27 2.37 -18.78
C LEU A 724 5.25 0.84 -18.73
N ARG A 725 6.16 0.24 -17.95
CA ARG A 725 6.14 -1.18 -17.59
C ARG A 725 6.32 -1.33 -16.08
N ALA A 726 5.61 -2.27 -15.46
CA ALA A 726 5.95 -2.75 -14.14
C ALA A 726 7.19 -3.65 -14.26
N TRP A 727 8.24 -3.32 -13.52
CA TRP A 727 9.54 -3.97 -13.65
C TRP A 727 10.17 -4.20 -12.29
N PRO A 728 10.91 -5.32 -12.09
CA PRO A 728 11.56 -5.58 -10.82
C PRO A 728 12.38 -4.38 -10.35
N LEU A 729 12.26 -4.02 -9.08
CA LEU A 729 12.80 -2.74 -8.58
C LEU A 729 14.29 -2.62 -8.92
N GLU A 730 15.03 -3.71 -8.74
CA GLU A 730 16.46 -3.81 -8.98
C GLU A 730 16.83 -3.63 -10.45
N ALA A 731 16.17 -4.40 -11.33
CA ALA A 731 16.36 -4.35 -12.78
C ALA A 731 15.97 -2.98 -13.36
N ASN A 732 14.90 -2.37 -12.84
CA ASN A 732 14.49 -1.02 -13.26
C ASN A 732 15.57 -0.01 -12.89
N ARG A 733 16.06 -0.13 -11.66
CA ARG A 733 17.10 0.74 -11.15
C ARG A 733 18.42 0.56 -11.92
N SER A 734 18.81 -0.65 -12.36
CA SER A 734 20.02 -0.88 -13.17
C SER A 734 19.93 -0.25 -14.55
N ASP A 735 18.76 -0.27 -15.16
CA ASP A 735 18.54 0.29 -16.51
C ASP A 735 18.84 1.79 -16.61
N SER A 736 18.60 2.57 -15.55
CA SER A 736 18.90 4.02 -15.56
C SER A 736 18.29 4.72 -16.79
N ASP A 737 19.08 5.47 -17.56
CA ASP A 737 18.68 6.12 -18.82
C ASP A 737 18.97 5.27 -20.07
N THR A 738 19.07 3.94 -19.94
CA THR A 738 19.35 3.04 -21.07
C THR A 738 18.24 3.12 -22.11
N SER A 739 18.65 3.15 -23.39
CA SER A 739 17.72 3.29 -24.51
C SER A 739 16.81 2.06 -24.68
N PRO A 740 15.60 2.22 -25.24
CA PRO A 740 14.71 1.10 -25.58
C PRO A 740 15.37 0.01 -26.41
N SER A 741 16.25 0.36 -27.35
CA SER A 741 16.92 -0.58 -28.23
C SER A 741 17.93 -1.47 -27.50
N GLN A 742 18.51 -0.99 -26.41
CA GLN A 742 19.43 -1.75 -25.57
C GLN A 742 18.68 -2.54 -24.49
N LYS A 743 17.81 -1.86 -23.72
CA LYS A 743 17.07 -2.47 -22.59
C LYS A 743 16.13 -3.60 -22.99
N LEU A 744 15.80 -3.72 -24.27
CA LEU A 744 14.93 -4.77 -24.81
C LEU A 744 15.69 -5.80 -25.66
N SER A 745 17.01 -5.65 -25.83
CA SER A 745 17.89 -6.54 -26.62
C SER A 745 18.91 -7.29 -25.78
N GLU A 746 19.30 -6.74 -24.64
CA GLU A 746 20.34 -7.28 -23.77
C GLU A 746 19.72 -7.67 -22.42
N VAL A 747 20.14 -8.81 -21.87
CA VAL A 747 19.72 -9.28 -20.55
C VAL A 747 20.79 -8.90 -19.54
N SER A 748 20.42 -8.04 -18.59
CA SER A 748 21.25 -7.68 -17.45
C SER A 748 21.35 -8.82 -16.43
N GLN A 749 22.38 -8.75 -15.57
CA GLN A 749 22.53 -9.71 -14.47
C GLN A 749 21.35 -9.64 -13.50
N GLU A 750 20.80 -8.45 -13.26
CA GLU A 750 19.61 -8.24 -12.45
C GLU A 750 18.38 -8.93 -13.05
N GLU A 751 18.15 -8.80 -14.36
CA GLU A 751 17.03 -9.46 -15.05
C GLU A 751 17.16 -10.99 -15.03
N ASP A 752 18.38 -11.51 -15.12
CA ASP A 752 18.68 -12.93 -15.00
C ASP A 752 18.23 -13.51 -13.64
N ARG A 753 18.31 -12.73 -12.54
CA ARG A 753 17.81 -13.19 -11.22
C ARG A 753 16.29 -13.41 -11.20
N TYR A 754 15.57 -12.76 -12.11
CA TYR A 754 14.13 -12.90 -12.27
C TYR A 754 13.73 -13.94 -13.34
N GLY A 755 14.71 -14.74 -13.80
CA GLY A 755 14.48 -15.84 -14.73
C GLY A 755 14.37 -15.42 -16.19
N MET A 756 14.66 -14.17 -16.53
CA MET A 756 14.77 -13.72 -17.92
C MET A 756 16.16 -14.08 -18.44
N ARG A 757 16.24 -14.94 -19.45
CA ARG A 757 17.47 -15.50 -20.02
C ARG A 757 17.74 -15.01 -21.44
N VAL A 758 16.69 -14.60 -22.16
CA VAL A 758 16.80 -14.12 -23.54
C VAL A 758 16.00 -12.83 -23.76
N ALA A 759 16.41 -12.04 -24.74
CA ALA A 759 15.79 -10.73 -25.01
C ALA A 759 14.29 -10.77 -25.34
N SER A 760 13.82 -11.87 -25.95
CA SER A 760 12.39 -12.08 -26.22
C SER A 760 11.56 -12.20 -24.94
N GLU A 761 12.14 -12.70 -23.84
CA GLU A 761 11.49 -12.75 -22.53
C GLU A 761 11.39 -11.36 -21.91
N ILE A 762 12.41 -10.51 -22.07
CA ILE A 762 12.34 -9.10 -21.64
C ILE A 762 11.23 -8.35 -22.38
N ARG A 763 11.14 -8.54 -23.70
CA ARG A 763 10.08 -7.94 -24.52
C ARG A 763 8.70 -8.47 -24.12
N SER A 764 8.56 -9.78 -23.95
CA SER A 764 7.32 -10.39 -23.44
C SER A 764 6.94 -9.84 -22.07
N ALA A 765 7.87 -9.79 -21.14
CA ALA A 765 7.68 -9.26 -19.79
C ALA A 765 7.32 -7.77 -19.80
N SER A 766 7.89 -7.00 -20.74
CA SER A 766 7.56 -5.59 -20.96
C SER A 766 6.24 -5.38 -21.72
N PHE A 767 5.54 -6.45 -22.09
CA PHE A 767 4.34 -6.41 -22.94
C PHE A 767 4.61 -5.73 -24.30
N VAL A 768 5.76 -6.05 -24.91
CA VAL A 768 6.18 -5.60 -26.24
C VAL A 768 6.03 -6.76 -27.23
N GLU A 769 5.17 -6.59 -28.24
CA GLU A 769 4.94 -7.63 -29.25
C GLU A 769 6.14 -7.77 -30.21
N GLU A 770 6.71 -8.96 -30.26
CA GLU A 770 7.91 -9.30 -31.04
C GLU A 770 7.79 -8.92 -32.53
N THR A 771 6.68 -9.30 -33.16
CA THR A 771 6.54 -9.21 -34.62
C THR A 771 6.09 -7.82 -35.09
N LYS A 772 5.37 -7.08 -34.25
CA LYS A 772 4.74 -5.82 -34.65
C LYS A 772 5.36 -4.57 -34.01
N GLN A 773 5.79 -4.66 -32.75
CA GLN A 773 6.20 -3.50 -31.96
C GLN A 773 7.71 -3.38 -31.81
N TRP A 774 8.43 -4.51 -31.71
CA TRP A 774 9.87 -4.50 -31.44
C TRP A 774 10.67 -3.62 -32.41
N SER A 775 10.47 -3.80 -33.72
CA SER A 775 11.17 -3.01 -34.75
C SER A 775 10.95 -1.48 -34.64
N LYS A 776 9.90 -1.03 -33.94
CA LYS A 776 9.64 0.39 -33.67
C LYS A 776 10.38 0.88 -32.43
N TRP A 777 10.42 0.06 -31.38
CA TRP A 777 11.23 0.34 -30.18
C TRP A 777 12.72 0.34 -30.50
N GLU A 778 13.19 -0.61 -31.30
CA GLU A 778 14.58 -0.68 -31.77
C GLU A 778 14.99 0.60 -32.53
N LYS A 779 14.10 1.12 -33.38
CA LYS A 779 14.32 2.36 -34.17
C LYS A 779 13.91 3.64 -33.43
N SER A 780 13.58 3.57 -32.14
CA SER A 780 13.04 4.73 -31.41
C SER A 780 14.11 5.75 -31.00
N VAL A 781 15.38 5.33 -30.96
CA VAL A 781 16.53 6.15 -30.54
C VAL A 781 17.66 6.01 -31.58
N PRO A 782 18.32 7.10 -31.99
CA PRO A 782 19.50 7.03 -32.84
C PRO A 782 20.69 6.46 -32.08
N ILE A 783 21.13 5.25 -32.44
CA ILE A 783 22.28 4.57 -31.86
C ILE A 783 23.41 4.55 -32.89
N GLY A 784 24.58 5.04 -32.48
CA GLY A 784 25.79 5.07 -33.30
C GLY A 784 26.52 3.73 -33.31
N ASN A 785 27.58 3.64 -34.12
CA ASN A 785 28.39 2.43 -34.27
C ASN A 785 29.08 1.96 -32.98
N ASP A 786 29.17 2.83 -31.96
CA ASP A 786 29.72 2.55 -30.63
C ASP A 786 28.65 2.06 -29.63
N ASN A 787 27.45 1.72 -30.11
CA ASN A 787 26.28 1.39 -29.30
C ASN A 787 25.87 2.50 -28.31
N ARG A 788 26.18 3.77 -28.59
CA ARG A 788 25.74 4.91 -27.78
C ARG A 788 24.70 5.74 -28.51
N VAL A 789 23.89 6.46 -27.73
CA VAL A 789 22.94 7.42 -28.28
C VAL A 789 23.70 8.54 -28.97
N GLU A 790 23.53 8.67 -30.29
CA GLU A 790 24.27 9.66 -31.10
C GLU A 790 23.97 11.10 -30.66
N GLN A 791 22.69 11.36 -30.35
CA GLN A 791 22.22 12.68 -29.97
C GLN A 791 21.12 12.59 -28.92
N ARG A 792 21.45 12.89 -27.66
CA ARG A 792 20.51 12.79 -26.54
C ARG A 792 19.29 13.72 -26.68
N ARG A 793 19.42 14.84 -27.41
CA ARG A 793 18.34 15.81 -27.65
C ARG A 793 17.61 15.59 -28.98
N TYR A 794 17.73 14.40 -29.60
CA TYR A 794 17.16 14.14 -30.93
C TYR A 794 15.65 14.41 -31.01
N LEU A 795 14.90 14.27 -29.90
CA LEU A 795 13.45 14.51 -29.85
C LEU A 795 13.01 15.95 -30.16
N VAL A 796 13.93 16.93 -30.11
CA VAL A 796 13.64 18.33 -30.50
C VAL A 796 14.22 18.71 -31.87
N MET A 797 14.92 17.79 -32.52
CA MET A 797 15.66 18.05 -33.75
C MET A 797 14.91 17.50 -34.96
N GLY A 798 14.60 18.36 -35.93
CA GLY A 798 13.79 18.01 -37.10
C GLY A 798 14.40 16.94 -38.01
N GLU A 799 15.73 16.84 -38.06
CA GLU A 799 16.47 15.84 -38.84
C GLU A 799 16.29 14.39 -38.33
N TYR A 800 15.87 14.20 -37.08
CA TYR A 800 15.62 12.88 -36.48
C TYR A 800 14.15 12.43 -36.58
N ARG A 801 13.42 12.93 -37.58
CA ARG A 801 11.97 12.74 -37.69
C ARG A 801 11.53 11.28 -37.75
N ASP A 802 12.33 10.40 -38.35
CA ASP A 802 12.01 8.98 -38.42
C ASP A 802 12.04 8.30 -37.05
N TYR A 803 12.95 8.72 -36.16
CA TYR A 803 12.98 8.27 -34.77
C TYR A 803 11.78 8.78 -33.98
N HIS A 804 11.35 10.03 -34.21
CA HIS A 804 10.12 10.57 -33.62
C HIS A 804 8.89 9.75 -34.02
N LYS A 805 8.80 9.37 -35.30
CA LYS A 805 7.72 8.50 -35.79
C LYS A 805 7.77 7.13 -35.12
N ALA A 806 8.96 6.53 -35.04
CA ALA A 806 9.14 5.20 -34.48
C ALA A 806 8.73 5.14 -33.00
N VAL A 807 9.15 6.12 -32.18
CA VAL A 807 8.83 6.13 -30.75
C VAL A 807 7.33 6.34 -30.47
N VAL A 808 6.69 7.29 -31.17
CA VAL A 808 5.23 7.51 -31.01
C VAL A 808 4.46 6.26 -31.49
N MET A 809 4.87 5.66 -32.61
CA MET A 809 4.24 4.44 -33.12
C MET A 809 4.36 3.28 -32.12
N ALA A 810 5.54 3.06 -31.55
CA ALA A 810 5.79 1.98 -30.60
C ALA A 810 4.89 2.10 -29.35
N ILE A 811 4.82 3.32 -28.80
CA ILE A 811 4.01 3.63 -27.62
C ILE A 811 2.52 3.48 -27.91
N VAL A 812 2.01 4.04 -29.02
CA VAL A 812 0.59 3.97 -29.38
C VAL A 812 0.15 2.53 -29.61
N MET A 813 0.96 1.73 -30.31
CA MET A 813 0.65 0.31 -30.53
C MET A 813 0.59 -0.46 -29.22
N ARG A 814 1.53 -0.21 -28.30
CA ARG A 814 1.53 -0.84 -26.97
C ARG A 814 0.37 -0.36 -26.10
N PHE A 815 0.01 0.92 -26.14
CA PHE A 815 -1.14 1.50 -25.45
C PHE A 815 -2.45 0.76 -25.81
N VAL A 816 -2.69 0.54 -27.10
CA VAL A 816 -3.86 -0.23 -27.58
C VAL A 816 -3.76 -1.70 -27.17
N ALA A 817 -2.58 -2.30 -27.24
CA ALA A 817 -2.38 -3.71 -26.87
C ALA A 817 -2.63 -3.96 -25.37
N LEU A 818 -2.16 -3.08 -24.48
CA LEU A 818 -2.41 -3.17 -23.03
C LEU A 818 -3.90 -3.14 -22.71
N TYR A 819 -4.64 -2.22 -23.32
CA TYR A 819 -6.09 -2.17 -23.20
C TYR A 819 -6.74 -3.43 -23.76
N GLY A 820 -6.27 -3.90 -24.92
CA GLY A 820 -6.79 -5.08 -25.60
C GLY A 820 -6.67 -6.37 -24.79
N GLU A 821 -5.54 -6.57 -24.11
CA GLU A 821 -5.31 -7.74 -23.24
C GLU A 821 -6.39 -7.83 -22.16
N TRP A 822 -6.62 -6.74 -21.43
CA TRP A 822 -7.66 -6.67 -20.41
C TRP A 822 -9.06 -6.82 -21.01
N TYR A 823 -9.36 -6.09 -22.09
CA TYR A 823 -10.68 -6.06 -22.72
C TYR A 823 -11.11 -7.43 -23.25
N GLN A 824 -10.21 -8.13 -23.94
CA GLN A 824 -10.48 -9.41 -24.59
C GLN A 824 -10.39 -10.58 -23.60
N GLU A 825 -9.36 -10.62 -22.75
CA GLU A 825 -9.24 -11.69 -21.77
C GLU A 825 -10.39 -11.65 -20.75
N LEU A 826 -10.93 -10.49 -20.37
CA LEU A 826 -12.07 -10.43 -19.45
C LEU A 826 -13.44 -10.37 -20.14
N GLU A 827 -13.50 -10.67 -21.44
CA GLU A 827 -14.74 -10.74 -22.22
C GLU A 827 -15.63 -9.48 -22.11
N ILE A 828 -15.01 -8.30 -22.07
CA ILE A 828 -15.72 -7.02 -21.93
C ILE A 828 -16.52 -6.70 -23.21
N ASP A 829 -16.12 -7.24 -24.35
CA ASP A 829 -16.88 -7.23 -25.60
C ASP A 829 -18.29 -7.81 -25.42
N LYS A 830 -18.44 -8.86 -24.59
CA LYS A 830 -19.75 -9.48 -24.30
C LYS A 830 -20.63 -8.65 -23.37
N LEU A 831 -20.10 -7.56 -22.80
CA LEU A 831 -20.81 -6.62 -21.92
C LEU A 831 -21.32 -5.37 -22.65
N GLN A 832 -20.79 -5.04 -23.84
CA GLN A 832 -21.16 -3.85 -24.61
C GLN A 832 -22.37 -4.08 -25.51
#